data_AF-A0A8R1XYE8-F1
#
_entry.id   AF-A0A8R1XYE8-F1
#
_cell.length_a   1.000
_cell.length_b   1.000
_cell.length_c   1.000
_cell.angle_alpha   90.00
_cell.angle_beta   90.00
_cell.angle_gamma   90.00
#
_symmetry.space_group_name_H-M   'P 1'
#
loop_
_entity.id
_entity.type
_entity.pdbx_description
1 polymer ?
#
loop_
_entity_poly.entity_id
_entity_poly.type
_entity_poly.pdbx_seq_one_letter_code
_entity_poly.pdbx_strand_id
1 'polypeptide(L)'
;MQPFGSFMLTVLLLGTAARVFSLYILVYSNHVYTTYISDGRHEAVSFDKIAHRIMKLCYGLSQERVDHIEISQKVIAGLYKGVTTAELDNLAAEIAADMITKHPDYARLASRIAVSNLHKKTEKLFSKVSRRLYDATHPKSGRHMPLISKELFDTIQNNADILDSAIVHGRDYFYTYFGLKTLERSYLLQINGEIAERPQHMLMRVALGIHGEDIEAALETYNLMSERWFTHATPTLFNSGTCTPQMSSCFLLTMFEDSIEGIFETLKKCALISKSAGGIGLNVHCIRATGSAIAGTNGVSNGLVPMLRVFNNAARYVDQGGNKRPGAFAVYLEPWHADIFEFLELRKNVGDELERCRDLFFGLWIPDLFMERVRDDKIWSLMCPAECPGLEDSWGKTFEKLYTQYEEDGRYRKQIPARKLWETIVFTQIETGVPYMVYKDTCNRKTNQQNLGTIKCSNLCTEVVLYSSREEIAVCNLASIALSRFVTSEKTFDFKKLREVTKVMVRNLNKIIDRNYYPVPEAERSNKRHRPIGIGVQGLADAFILMRYPFTSEKARDLNKRIFETMYYAALEASCELAKEQSPYESYEDSPVSKGILQFDMWNVTPTDQWDWGTLREKIAMYGIRNSVLLAPMPTASTAQILGNNESIEPYTSNVFTRNVLSGSFQAKFQDIFNMHLMNDLMDLDLWNDDMKLEIIKNKGSVQNIVRIPQEIRDLYKTVWEMSQRDIIDMAADRGAFIDQSQSLNIFLARPNYSSITSMHFYGWQKGLKTGMYYLRTRPAVDAVQFTVDKTLLKEYGNVSADNDSKSGSNPDPGSANELTTKMMECRMSNGEDKIQLVVAFGRQMSRPIARKIIAYAIKHPYLRNRILVPVGRSLHAISFRLRIKSIGLAVPSKTPTVTEQQAIEMASETLVEALIYLLTVLLIYAIYRSNPEKAKASDVEKYIKENEERIEKFEEKLKEQGELTVKIVKIIRENKLDDKNILAEKGQKGQLLSFIGDKMKTLMPGQDKTSR
;
A
#
# COMPACT_ATOMS: atom_id res chain seq x y z
N MET A 1 19.66 -57.96 6.77
CA MET A 1 19.34 -58.60 8.06
C MET A 1 18.61 -57.61 8.94
N GLN A 2 17.50 -58.07 9.51
CA GLN A 2 16.66 -57.50 10.57
C GLN A 2 15.91 -56.16 10.33
N PRO A 3 14.69 -56.27 9.80
CA PRO A 3 13.53 -55.49 10.22
C PRO A 3 12.98 -56.06 11.55
N PHE A 4 13.04 -55.35 12.67
CA PHE A 4 12.34 -55.74 13.92
C PHE A 4 11.96 -54.56 14.85
N GLY A 5 12.39 -53.32 14.56
CA GLY A 5 12.26 -52.19 15.49
C GLY A 5 10.86 -51.55 15.59
N SER A 6 10.00 -51.67 14.58
CA SER A 6 8.70 -50.97 14.57
C SER A 6 7.55 -51.78 15.19
N PHE A 7 7.70 -53.10 15.37
CA PHE A 7 6.66 -53.94 15.97
C PHE A 7 6.84 -54.09 17.49
N MET A 8 8.08 -54.01 17.99
CA MET A 8 8.36 -53.97 19.44
C MET A 8 7.85 -52.70 20.11
N LEU A 9 7.75 -51.58 19.38
CA LEU A 9 7.28 -50.30 19.91
C LEU A 9 5.79 -50.33 20.32
N THR A 10 5.00 -51.22 19.72
CA THR A 10 3.58 -51.41 20.07
C THR A 10 3.39 -52.45 21.18
N VAL A 11 4.30 -53.42 21.30
CA VAL A 11 4.25 -54.47 22.34
C VAL A 11 4.86 -54.01 23.67
N LEU A 12 5.81 -53.06 23.64
CA LEU A 12 6.41 -52.47 24.86
C LEU A 12 5.51 -51.45 25.58
N LEU A 13 4.39 -51.04 24.96
CA LEU A 13 3.40 -50.14 25.57
C LEU A 13 2.53 -50.81 26.65
N LEU A 14 2.76 -52.10 26.97
CA LEU A 14 1.94 -52.88 27.90
C LEU A 14 2.65 -53.36 29.19
N GLY A 15 3.89 -52.95 29.51
CA GLY A 15 4.56 -53.48 30.70
C GLY A 15 5.64 -52.59 31.30
N THR A 16 5.37 -52.06 32.50
CA THR A 16 6.26 -51.82 33.66
C THR A 16 7.69 -51.25 33.48
N ALA A 17 8.08 -50.73 32.32
CA ALA A 17 9.45 -50.22 32.05
C ALA A 17 9.59 -48.68 32.03
N ALA A 18 8.59 -47.92 32.51
CA ALA A 18 8.60 -46.45 32.45
C ALA A 18 9.77 -45.78 33.20
N ARG A 19 10.29 -46.39 34.28
CA ARG A 19 11.41 -45.83 35.05
C ARG A 19 12.78 -46.00 34.37
N VAL A 20 12.99 -47.09 33.64
CA VAL A 20 14.26 -47.33 32.92
C VAL A 20 14.32 -46.48 31.65
N PHE A 21 13.17 -46.26 30.99
CA PHE A 21 13.09 -45.40 29.81
C PHE A 21 13.27 -43.91 30.14
N SER A 22 12.80 -43.44 31.30
CA SER A 22 13.06 -42.07 31.78
C SER A 22 14.56 -41.85 32.03
N LEU A 23 15.25 -42.82 32.63
CA LEU A 23 16.71 -42.75 32.82
C LEU A 23 17.47 -42.82 31.48
N TYR A 24 17.03 -43.65 30.53
CA TYR A 24 17.68 -43.77 29.23
C TYR A 24 17.49 -42.50 28.36
N ILE A 25 16.31 -41.86 28.41
CA ILE A 25 16.09 -40.55 27.79
C ILE A 25 16.91 -39.46 28.49
N LEU A 26 17.03 -39.47 29.83
CA LEU A 26 17.89 -38.53 30.56
C LEU A 26 19.38 -38.71 30.25
N VAL A 27 19.85 -39.95 30.06
CA VAL A 27 21.27 -40.24 29.75
C VAL A 27 21.60 -39.99 28.28
N TYR A 28 20.70 -40.30 27.34
CA TYR A 28 20.95 -40.07 25.90
C TYR A 28 20.54 -38.67 25.40
N SER A 29 19.69 -37.92 26.12
CA SER A 29 19.37 -36.53 25.76
C SER A 29 20.45 -35.52 26.17
N ASN A 30 21.44 -35.94 26.97
CA ASN A 30 22.54 -35.07 27.41
C ASN A 30 23.71 -34.96 26.41
N HIS A 31 23.58 -35.44 25.17
CA HIS A 31 24.67 -35.40 24.17
C HIS A 31 24.33 -34.73 22.83
N VAL A 32 23.31 -33.87 22.79
CA VAL A 32 23.12 -32.92 21.68
C VAL A 32 23.24 -31.50 22.21
N TYR A 33 24.45 -31.10 22.61
CA TYR A 33 24.76 -29.70 22.88
C TYR A 33 24.82 -28.96 21.56
N THR A 34 23.69 -28.42 21.13
CA THR A 34 23.64 -27.41 20.08
C THR A 34 24.49 -26.23 20.57
N THR A 35 25.59 -25.93 19.89
CA THR A 35 26.38 -24.73 20.18
C THR A 35 25.82 -23.56 19.36
N TYR A 36 25.61 -22.41 19.99
CA TYR A 36 25.35 -21.15 19.29
C TYR A 36 26.62 -20.31 19.23
N ILE A 37 26.70 -19.40 18.27
CA ILE A 37 27.84 -18.51 18.08
C ILE A 37 27.55 -17.18 18.78
N SER A 38 28.32 -16.85 19.81
CA SER A 38 28.35 -15.54 20.47
C SER A 38 29.74 -14.94 20.29
N ASP A 39 29.85 -13.79 19.61
CA ASP A 39 31.13 -13.11 19.36
C ASP A 39 32.21 -14.00 18.73
N GLY A 40 31.79 -14.94 17.87
CA GLY A 40 32.67 -15.93 17.24
C GLY A 40 33.01 -17.15 18.10
N ARG A 41 32.59 -17.18 19.37
CA ARG A 41 32.78 -18.31 20.29
C ARG A 41 31.57 -19.23 20.27
N HIS A 42 31.82 -20.54 20.26
CA HIS A 42 30.79 -21.55 20.44
C HIS A 42 30.43 -21.66 21.93
N GLU A 43 29.19 -21.33 22.28
CA GLU A 43 28.65 -21.53 23.63
C GLU A 43 27.57 -22.62 23.61
N ALA A 44 27.48 -23.41 24.68
CA ALA A 44 26.38 -24.34 24.86
C ALA A 44 25.07 -23.57 25.09
N VAL A 45 24.01 -23.95 24.38
CA VAL A 45 22.66 -23.41 24.62
C VAL A 45 22.27 -23.68 26.08
N SER A 46 21.92 -22.63 26.81
CA SER A 46 21.38 -22.71 28.16
C SER A 46 19.98 -22.09 28.17
N PHE A 47 18.98 -22.89 28.53
CA PHE A 47 17.60 -22.43 28.70
C PHE A 47 17.52 -21.27 29.70
N ASP A 48 18.19 -21.41 30.84
CA ASP A 48 18.17 -20.40 31.89
C ASP A 48 18.74 -19.06 31.42
N LYS A 49 19.80 -19.07 30.58
CA LYS A 49 20.33 -17.82 29.99
C LYS A 49 19.30 -17.13 29.09
N ILE A 50 18.59 -17.89 28.25
CA ILE A 50 17.56 -17.35 27.36
C ILE A 50 16.38 -16.81 28.17
N ALA A 51 15.86 -17.62 29.11
CA ALA A 51 14.75 -17.26 29.97
C ALA A 51 15.05 -16.03 30.82
N HIS A 52 16.23 -15.99 31.46
CA HIS A 52 16.66 -14.84 32.26
C HIS A 52 16.80 -13.56 31.42
N ARG A 53 17.24 -13.68 30.17
CA ARG A 53 17.34 -12.54 29.26
C ARG A 53 15.98 -11.97 28.89
N ILE A 54 15.01 -12.84 28.55
CA ILE A 54 13.65 -12.42 28.23
C ILE A 54 12.97 -11.83 29.47
N MET A 55 13.14 -12.46 30.64
CA MET A 55 12.62 -12.00 31.92
C MET A 55 13.05 -10.56 32.24
N LYS A 56 14.32 -10.19 32.00
CA LYS A 56 14.80 -8.80 32.20
C LYS A 56 14.06 -7.76 31.38
N LEU A 57 13.46 -8.15 30.25
CA LEU A 57 12.70 -7.27 29.37
C LEU A 57 11.21 -7.23 29.71
N CYS A 58 10.75 -8.04 30.68
CA CYS A 58 9.36 -8.09 31.14
C CYS A 58 9.01 -7.03 32.22
N TYR A 59 9.87 -6.04 32.47
CA TYR A 59 9.61 -5.01 33.49
C TYR A 59 8.32 -4.22 33.23
N GLY A 60 7.44 -4.11 34.22
CA GLY A 60 6.15 -3.41 34.09
C GLY A 60 5.17 -4.05 33.10
N LEU A 61 5.40 -5.31 32.69
CA LEU A 61 4.42 -6.13 31.98
C LEU A 61 3.69 -7.03 32.98
N SER A 62 2.46 -7.42 32.65
CA SER A 62 1.69 -8.36 33.47
C SER A 62 2.41 -9.69 33.65
N GLN A 63 2.87 -9.99 34.87
CA GLN A 63 3.58 -11.22 35.20
C GLN A 63 2.69 -12.46 35.11
N GLU A 64 1.37 -12.28 35.29
CA GLU A 64 0.39 -13.37 35.22
C GLU A 64 0.07 -13.77 33.78
N ARG A 65 0.17 -12.83 32.84
CA ARG A 65 -0.26 -13.05 31.44
C ARG A 65 0.91 -13.20 30.46
N VAL A 66 2.08 -12.65 30.78
CA VAL A 66 3.29 -12.73 29.96
C VAL A 66 4.22 -13.83 30.49
N ASP A 67 4.20 -14.97 29.82
CA ASP A 67 5.01 -16.13 30.16
C ASP A 67 6.31 -16.13 29.34
N HIS A 68 7.39 -15.66 29.97
CA HIS A 68 8.73 -15.69 29.40
C HIS A 68 9.31 -17.11 29.29
N ILE A 69 8.83 -18.07 30.09
CA ILE A 69 9.21 -19.49 30.03
C ILE A 69 8.61 -20.11 28.77
N GLU A 70 7.34 -19.85 28.45
CA GLU A 70 6.70 -20.32 27.21
C GLU A 70 7.44 -19.83 25.98
N ILE A 71 7.82 -18.53 25.93
CA ILE A 71 8.62 -17.99 24.82
C ILE A 71 9.97 -18.73 24.74
N SER A 72 10.66 -18.88 25.87
CA SER A 72 11.97 -19.54 25.91
C SER A 72 11.91 -20.98 25.42
N GLN A 73 10.86 -21.72 25.78
CA GLN A 73 10.65 -23.10 25.33
C GLN A 73 10.45 -23.16 23.81
N LYS A 74 9.61 -22.26 23.26
CA LYS A 74 9.38 -22.16 21.81
C LYS A 74 10.65 -21.73 21.05
N VAL A 75 11.45 -20.82 21.61
CA VAL A 75 12.75 -20.43 21.04
C VAL A 75 13.68 -21.64 20.99
N ILE A 76 13.76 -22.43 22.07
CA ILE A 76 14.58 -23.63 22.09
C ILE A 76 14.12 -24.65 21.04
N ALA A 77 12.82 -24.83 20.87
CA ALA A 77 12.27 -25.75 19.87
C ALA A 77 12.64 -25.36 18.42
N GLY A 78 12.89 -24.06 18.17
CA GLY A 78 13.33 -23.55 16.86
C GLY A 78 14.85 -23.53 16.64
N LEU A 79 15.65 -24.00 17.62
CA LEU A 79 17.11 -23.96 17.55
C LEU A 79 17.70 -24.95 16.54
N TYR A 80 18.79 -24.53 15.90
CA TYR A 80 19.67 -25.40 15.11
C TYR A 80 21.14 -25.12 15.41
N LYS A 81 22.02 -26.08 15.09
CA LYS A 81 23.45 -25.97 15.36
C LYS A 81 24.08 -24.83 14.56
N GLY A 82 24.80 -23.94 15.26
CA GLY A 82 25.47 -22.79 14.65
C GLY A 82 24.62 -21.51 14.57
N VAL A 83 23.40 -21.50 15.11
CA VAL A 83 22.59 -20.29 15.22
C VAL A 83 23.36 -19.19 15.95
N THR A 84 23.23 -17.95 15.52
CA THR A 84 23.85 -16.79 16.19
C THR A 84 22.97 -16.26 17.31
N THR A 85 23.56 -15.59 18.30
CA THR A 85 22.78 -14.88 19.35
C THR A 85 21.80 -13.86 18.74
N ALA A 86 22.18 -13.26 17.61
CA ALA A 86 21.38 -12.31 16.85
C ALA A 86 20.11 -12.92 16.24
N GLU A 87 20.22 -14.12 15.67
CA GLU A 87 19.10 -14.89 15.11
C GLU A 87 18.19 -15.41 16.23
N LEU A 88 18.77 -15.79 17.36
CA LEU A 88 18.02 -16.19 18.56
C LEU A 88 17.11 -15.09 19.08
N ASP A 89 17.64 -13.87 19.20
CA ASP A 89 16.84 -12.72 19.64
C ASP A 89 15.75 -12.34 18.63
N ASN A 90 16.03 -12.48 17.33
CA ASN A 90 15.02 -12.26 16.29
C ASN A 90 13.89 -13.28 16.39
N LEU A 91 14.21 -14.57 16.55
CA LEU A 91 13.23 -15.63 16.76
C LEU A 91 12.41 -15.40 18.03
N ALA A 92 13.04 -15.00 19.13
CA ALA A 92 12.36 -14.67 20.37
C ALA A 92 11.39 -13.48 20.21
N ALA A 93 11.79 -12.44 19.48
CA ALA A 93 10.93 -11.31 19.18
C ALA A 93 9.74 -11.69 18.27
N GLU A 94 9.95 -12.58 17.29
CA GLU A 94 8.89 -13.09 16.42
C GLU A 94 7.88 -13.95 17.16
N ILE A 95 8.34 -14.87 18.02
CA ILE A 95 7.46 -15.69 18.87
C ILE A 95 6.66 -14.81 19.81
N ALA A 96 7.29 -13.81 20.44
CA ALA A 96 6.58 -12.83 21.26
C ALA A 96 5.54 -12.06 20.42
N ALA A 97 5.86 -11.66 19.19
CA ALA A 97 4.93 -10.96 18.31
C ALA A 97 3.72 -11.83 17.90
N ASP A 98 3.92 -13.14 17.71
CA ASP A 98 2.84 -14.10 17.44
C ASP A 98 1.89 -14.24 18.64
N MET A 99 2.44 -14.12 19.86
CA MET A 99 1.70 -14.19 21.12
C MET A 99 0.97 -12.89 21.49
N ILE A 100 1.03 -11.83 20.67
CA ILE A 100 0.22 -10.60 20.85
C ILE A 100 -1.28 -10.93 20.93
N THR A 101 -1.72 -11.94 20.18
CA THR A 101 -3.10 -12.44 20.21
C THR A 101 -3.52 -12.92 21.59
N LYS A 102 -2.59 -13.40 22.43
CA LYS A 102 -2.88 -13.78 23.82
C LYS A 102 -3.03 -12.54 24.72
N HIS A 103 -2.05 -11.64 24.69
CA HIS A 103 -2.04 -10.45 25.52
C HIS A 103 -1.26 -9.28 24.89
N PRO A 104 -1.74 -8.02 25.01
CA PRO A 104 -1.13 -6.86 24.36
C PRO A 104 0.30 -6.58 24.84
N ASP A 105 0.66 -6.95 26.08
CA ASP A 105 2.02 -6.78 26.59
C ASP A 105 3.07 -7.62 25.84
N TYR A 106 2.68 -8.70 25.16
CA TYR A 106 3.60 -9.42 24.28
C TYR A 106 4.09 -8.54 23.12
N ALA A 107 3.30 -7.54 22.69
CA ALA A 107 3.73 -6.58 21.67
C ALA A 107 4.86 -5.68 22.18
N ARG A 108 4.75 -5.26 23.46
CA ARG A 108 5.81 -4.50 24.15
C ARG A 108 7.05 -5.36 24.34
N LEU A 109 6.89 -6.62 24.77
CA LEU A 109 8.00 -7.55 24.93
C LEU A 109 8.72 -7.82 23.60
N ALA A 110 7.98 -8.12 22.53
CA ALA A 110 8.53 -8.33 21.18
C ALA A 110 9.35 -7.13 20.71
N SER A 111 8.81 -5.92 20.90
CA SER A 111 9.55 -4.68 20.60
C SER A 111 10.82 -4.55 21.43
N ARG A 112 10.73 -4.76 22.76
CA ARG A 112 11.90 -4.66 23.65
C ARG A 112 13.00 -5.66 23.31
N ILE A 113 12.65 -6.89 22.94
CA ILE A 113 13.63 -7.89 22.48
C ILE A 113 14.30 -7.40 21.20
N ALA A 114 13.53 -6.91 20.23
CA ALA A 114 14.06 -6.42 18.96
C ALA A 114 14.97 -5.17 19.14
N VAL A 115 14.55 -4.19 19.96
CA VAL A 115 15.37 -3.01 20.30
C VAL A 115 16.65 -3.43 21.03
N SER A 116 16.56 -4.34 22.00
CA SER A 116 17.73 -4.84 22.72
C SER A 116 18.73 -5.52 21.77
N ASN A 117 18.24 -6.33 20.81
CA ASN A 117 19.08 -6.93 19.78
C ASN A 117 19.73 -5.86 18.89
N LEU A 118 18.97 -4.85 18.46
CA LEU A 118 19.48 -3.75 17.66
C LEU A 118 20.58 -2.97 18.41
N HIS A 119 20.38 -2.69 19.70
CA HIS A 119 21.38 -2.02 20.53
C HIS A 119 22.66 -2.82 20.68
N LYS A 120 22.61 -4.16 20.68
CA LYS A 120 23.83 -4.99 20.70
C LYS A 120 24.62 -4.93 19.40
N LYS A 121 23.95 -4.74 18.27
CA LYS A 121 24.56 -4.71 16.92
C LYS A 121 25.05 -3.33 16.50
N THR A 122 24.67 -2.29 17.23
CA THR A 122 24.92 -0.89 16.85
C THR A 122 25.74 -0.16 17.92
N GLU A 123 26.64 0.70 17.45
CA GLU A 123 27.38 1.61 18.33
C GLU A 123 26.40 2.53 19.09
N LYS A 124 26.74 2.89 20.33
CA LYS A 124 25.88 3.73 21.17
C LYS A 124 26.08 5.21 20.83
N LEU A 125 27.33 5.66 20.73
CA LEU A 125 27.67 7.08 20.54
C LEU A 125 27.35 7.53 19.11
N PHE A 126 26.55 8.59 18.97
CA PHE A 126 26.12 9.13 17.69
C PHE A 126 27.30 9.73 16.92
N SER A 127 28.22 10.40 17.61
CA SER A 127 29.47 10.93 17.02
C SER A 127 30.35 9.85 16.38
N LYS A 128 30.37 8.64 16.94
CA LYS A 128 31.07 7.49 16.36
C LYS A 128 30.31 6.88 15.18
N VAL A 129 28.98 6.81 15.26
CA VAL A 129 28.13 6.37 14.14
C VAL A 129 28.28 7.31 12.96
N SER A 130 28.26 8.63 13.18
CA SER A 130 28.42 9.63 12.11
C SER A 130 29.78 9.50 11.42
N ARG A 131 30.86 9.26 12.17
CA ARG A 131 32.19 8.96 11.61
C ARG A 131 32.16 7.71 10.71
N ARG A 132 31.56 6.62 11.17
CA ARG A 132 31.42 5.39 10.35
C ARG A 132 30.60 5.62 9.08
N LEU A 133 29.53 6.43 9.16
CA LEU A 133 28.68 6.75 8.01
C LEU A 133 29.40 7.66 7.01
N TYR A 134 30.20 8.59 7.48
CA TYR A 134 31.03 9.46 6.64
C TYR A 134 32.16 8.66 5.99
N ASP A 135 32.93 7.90 6.76
CA ASP A 135 34.07 7.09 6.30
C ASP A 135 33.68 5.82 5.52
N ALA A 136 32.39 5.60 5.27
CA ALA A 136 31.89 4.43 4.55
C ALA A 136 32.56 4.30 3.17
N THR A 137 32.85 3.06 2.78
CA THR A 137 33.48 2.74 1.50
C THR A 137 32.61 1.76 0.73
N HIS A 138 32.67 1.84 -0.60
CA HIS A 138 31.99 0.89 -1.45
C HIS A 138 32.59 -0.53 -1.27
N PRO A 139 31.78 -1.55 -0.96
CA PRO A 139 32.27 -2.84 -0.46
C PRO A 139 33.21 -3.58 -1.42
N LYS A 140 33.10 -3.33 -2.73
CA LYS A 140 33.92 -3.99 -3.75
C LYS A 140 35.08 -3.15 -4.28
N SER A 141 34.98 -1.83 -4.26
CA SER A 141 36.00 -0.95 -4.88
C SER A 141 36.84 -0.20 -3.85
N GLY A 142 36.44 -0.19 -2.56
CA GLY A 142 37.11 0.55 -1.50
C GLY A 142 37.02 2.07 -1.65
N ARG A 143 36.37 2.59 -2.70
CA ARG A 143 36.19 4.02 -2.91
C ARG A 143 35.35 4.59 -1.77
N HIS A 144 35.82 5.72 -1.22
CA HIS A 144 35.06 6.50 -0.25
C HIS A 144 33.68 6.88 -0.81
N MET A 145 32.65 6.50 -0.08
CA MET A 145 31.23 6.62 -0.44
C MET A 145 30.46 7.05 0.83
N PRO A 146 30.59 8.34 1.22
CA PRO A 146 29.96 8.84 2.41
C PRO A 146 28.44 8.72 2.31
N LEU A 147 27.79 8.35 3.42
CA LEU A 147 26.33 8.25 3.51
C LEU A 147 25.71 9.53 4.10
N ILE A 148 26.51 10.34 4.79
CA ILE A 148 26.14 11.65 5.34
C ILE A 148 26.95 12.77 4.71
N SER A 149 26.41 14.00 4.69
CA SER A 149 27.14 15.15 4.17
C SER A 149 28.33 15.51 5.06
N LYS A 150 29.36 16.12 4.47
CA LYS A 150 30.51 16.63 5.20
C LYS A 150 30.09 17.70 6.22
N GLU A 151 29.20 18.61 5.83
CA GLU A 151 28.61 19.63 6.71
C GLU A 151 28.02 18.99 7.97
N LEU A 152 27.16 17.98 7.82
CA LEU A 152 26.57 17.30 8.97
C LEU A 152 27.64 16.61 9.83
N PHE A 153 28.59 15.92 9.20
CA PHE A 153 29.67 15.26 9.91
C PHE A 153 30.45 16.25 10.77
N ASP A 154 30.87 17.38 10.19
CA ASP A 154 31.62 18.43 10.89
C ASP A 154 30.78 19.02 12.05
N THR A 155 29.49 19.33 11.83
CA THR A 155 28.58 19.81 12.89
C THR A 155 28.47 18.81 14.05
N ILE A 156 28.37 17.51 13.75
CA ILE A 156 28.28 16.47 14.78
C ILE A 156 29.58 16.35 15.55
N GLN A 157 30.74 16.33 14.87
CA GLN A 157 32.03 16.20 15.56
C GLN A 157 32.32 17.41 16.46
N ASN A 158 32.00 18.62 15.99
CA ASN A 158 32.22 19.85 16.75
C ASN A 158 31.34 19.97 18.00
N ASN A 159 30.20 19.27 18.04
CA ASN A 159 29.24 19.29 19.14
C ASN A 159 29.02 17.92 19.78
N ALA A 160 30.01 17.01 19.66
CA ALA A 160 29.85 15.60 20.00
C ALA A 160 29.36 15.38 21.44
N ASP A 161 29.94 16.07 22.42
CA ASP A 161 29.59 15.93 23.84
C ASP A 161 28.13 16.33 24.12
N ILE A 162 27.66 17.42 23.51
CA ILE A 162 26.28 17.92 23.67
C ILE A 162 25.29 16.96 23.00
N LEU A 163 25.59 16.53 21.78
CA LEU A 163 24.69 15.68 20.99
C LEU A 163 24.61 14.26 21.55
N ASP A 164 25.74 13.66 21.93
CA ASP A 164 25.78 12.31 22.50
C ASP A 164 25.11 12.25 23.87
N SER A 165 25.20 13.32 24.67
CA SER A 165 24.53 13.42 25.99
C SER A 165 23.03 13.71 25.88
N ALA A 166 22.58 14.43 24.86
CA ALA A 166 21.17 14.72 24.63
C ALA A 166 20.36 13.49 24.17
N ILE A 167 21.01 12.49 23.55
CA ILE A 167 20.32 11.31 23.03
C ILE A 167 19.84 10.37 24.15
N VAL A 168 18.53 10.16 24.22
CA VAL A 168 17.90 9.25 25.18
C VAL A 168 17.57 7.91 24.51
N HIS A 169 18.50 6.96 24.53
CA HIS A 169 18.29 5.62 23.95
C HIS A 169 17.11 4.83 24.54
N GLY A 170 16.65 5.19 25.74
CA GLY A 170 15.44 4.62 26.33
C GLY A 170 14.17 4.86 25.49
N ARG A 171 14.16 5.91 24.65
CA ARG A 171 13.04 6.23 23.76
C ARG A 171 12.92 5.25 22.57
N ASP A 172 13.95 4.46 22.26
CA ASP A 172 13.84 3.39 21.25
C ASP A 172 12.81 2.33 21.64
N TYR A 173 12.56 2.13 22.93
CA TYR A 173 11.56 1.20 23.45
C TYR A 173 10.11 1.70 23.29
N PHE A 174 9.90 2.92 22.78
CA PHE A 174 8.57 3.45 22.50
C PHE A 174 7.96 2.92 21.20
N TYR A 175 8.78 2.43 20.27
CA TYR A 175 8.30 1.87 19.01
C TYR A 175 7.57 0.55 19.23
N THR A 176 6.56 0.27 18.40
CA THR A 176 5.97 -1.07 18.32
C THR A 176 6.93 -1.99 17.55
N TYR A 177 6.77 -3.31 17.71
CA TYR A 177 7.57 -4.28 16.95
C TYR A 177 7.48 -4.01 15.42
N PHE A 178 6.26 -3.79 14.91
CA PHE A 178 6.03 -3.50 13.50
C PHE A 178 6.61 -2.15 13.07
N GLY A 179 6.52 -1.12 13.92
CA GLY A 179 7.11 0.19 13.65
C GLY A 179 8.64 0.12 13.57
N LEU A 180 9.27 -0.60 14.49
CA LEU A 180 10.72 -0.85 14.46
C LEU A 180 11.14 -1.62 13.21
N LYS A 181 10.42 -2.68 12.83
CA LYS A 181 10.73 -3.45 11.62
C LYS A 181 10.60 -2.61 10.34
N THR A 182 9.65 -1.68 10.30
CA THR A 182 9.57 -0.69 9.21
C THR A 182 10.79 0.22 9.18
N LEU A 183 11.25 0.72 10.33
CA LEU A 183 12.47 1.52 10.44
C LEU A 183 13.71 0.74 9.96
N GLU A 184 13.93 -0.47 10.48
CA GLU A 184 15.05 -1.35 10.12
C GLU A 184 15.12 -1.63 8.61
N ARG A 185 13.96 -1.85 7.98
CA ARG A 185 13.89 -2.20 6.56
C ARG A 185 14.34 -1.07 5.63
N SER A 186 13.98 0.18 5.95
CA SER A 186 14.06 1.27 4.95
C SER A 186 14.65 2.59 5.44
N TYR A 187 14.59 2.89 6.74
CA TYR A 187 14.86 4.23 7.29
C TYR A 187 16.22 4.37 7.97
N LEU A 188 16.67 3.33 8.67
CA LEU A 188 17.97 3.33 9.34
C LEU A 188 19.08 3.15 8.31
N LEU A 189 20.08 4.03 8.29
CA LEU A 189 21.20 3.92 7.35
C LEU A 189 22.00 2.63 7.61
N GLN A 190 22.39 1.98 6.51
CA GLN A 190 23.10 0.71 6.52
C GLN A 190 24.49 0.88 5.89
N ILE A 191 25.50 0.24 6.47
CA ILE A 191 26.84 0.12 5.91
C ILE A 191 27.00 -1.34 5.47
N ASN A 192 27.24 -1.58 4.18
CA ASN A 192 27.43 -2.92 3.62
C ASN A 192 26.30 -3.93 3.94
N GLY A 193 25.05 -3.44 4.06
CA GLY A 193 23.87 -4.25 4.38
C GLY A 193 23.62 -4.45 5.88
N GLU A 194 24.50 -3.95 6.75
CA GLU A 194 24.31 -3.96 8.20
C GLU A 194 23.80 -2.62 8.69
N ILE A 195 22.82 -2.64 9.59
CA ILE A 195 22.24 -1.43 10.18
C ILE A 195 23.28 -0.73 11.05
N ALA A 196 23.57 0.53 10.75
CA ALA A 196 24.52 1.34 11.50
C ALA A 196 23.83 2.25 12.53
N GLU A 197 22.65 2.79 12.18
CA GLU A 197 21.90 3.72 13.01
C GLU A 197 20.91 3.04 13.95
N ARG A 198 20.77 3.57 15.16
CA ARG A 198 19.58 3.37 16.01
C ARG A 198 18.47 4.37 15.61
N PRO A 199 17.20 4.13 15.99
CA PRO A 199 16.14 5.10 15.74
C PRO A 199 16.46 6.50 16.30
N GLN A 200 17.03 6.60 17.51
CA GLN A 200 17.46 7.90 18.04
C GLN A 200 18.54 8.60 17.19
N HIS A 201 19.47 7.85 16.59
CA HIS A 201 20.50 8.42 15.71
C HIS A 201 19.88 8.99 14.45
N MET A 202 18.94 8.26 13.84
CA MET A 202 18.19 8.73 12.67
C MET A 202 17.44 10.02 13.01
N LEU A 203 16.75 10.09 14.16
CA LEU A 203 16.02 11.29 14.55
C LEU A 203 16.94 12.50 14.80
N MET A 204 18.10 12.29 15.43
CA MET A 204 19.09 13.35 15.65
C MET A 204 19.70 13.81 14.33
N ARG A 205 20.04 12.89 13.42
CA ARG A 205 20.48 13.20 12.05
C ARG A 205 19.43 14.03 11.31
N VAL A 206 18.15 13.65 11.41
CA VAL A 206 17.06 14.39 10.75
C VAL A 206 16.96 15.81 11.32
N ALA A 207 17.01 15.97 12.64
CA ALA A 207 16.95 17.28 13.27
C ALA A 207 18.14 18.16 12.85
N LEU A 208 19.37 17.67 12.96
CA LEU A 208 20.56 18.42 12.51
C LEU A 208 20.55 18.68 11.00
N GLY A 209 20.05 17.75 10.20
CA GLY A 209 19.92 17.97 8.75
C GLY A 209 18.90 19.04 8.36
N ILE A 210 17.96 19.39 9.26
CA ILE A 210 16.99 20.49 9.09
C ILE A 210 17.53 21.80 9.69
N HIS A 211 18.18 21.74 10.85
CA HIS A 211 18.56 22.93 11.61
C HIS A 211 20.02 23.38 11.38
N GLY A 212 20.87 22.52 10.84
CA GLY A 212 22.29 22.80 10.65
C GLY A 212 23.02 23.02 11.97
N GLU A 213 23.72 24.14 12.06
CA GLU A 213 24.50 24.56 13.24
C GLU A 213 23.62 25.14 14.38
N ASP A 214 22.32 25.31 14.17
CA ASP A 214 21.37 25.72 15.21
C ASP A 214 21.03 24.52 16.12
N ILE A 215 21.95 24.24 17.06
CA ILE A 215 21.88 23.07 17.95
C ILE A 215 20.66 23.15 18.88
N GLU A 216 20.28 24.33 19.36
CA GLU A 216 19.12 24.49 20.25
C GLU A 216 17.83 24.06 19.57
N ALA A 217 17.57 24.56 18.36
CA ALA A 217 16.39 24.15 17.60
C ALA A 217 16.46 22.69 17.13
N ALA A 218 17.66 22.17 16.84
CA ALA A 218 17.86 20.75 16.56
C ALA A 218 17.46 19.87 17.76
N LEU A 219 17.84 20.27 18.98
CA LEU A 219 17.47 19.56 20.21
C LEU A 219 15.97 19.65 20.51
N GLU A 220 15.32 20.80 20.29
CA GLU A 220 13.85 20.96 20.38
C GLU A 220 13.15 19.94 19.46
N THR A 221 13.53 19.95 18.18
CA THR A 221 12.97 19.06 17.16
C THR A 221 13.25 17.58 17.45
N TYR A 222 14.47 17.23 17.87
CA TYR A 222 14.83 15.86 18.27
C TYR A 222 13.96 15.37 19.42
N ASN A 223 13.80 16.17 20.48
CA ASN A 223 13.00 15.79 21.63
C ASN A 223 11.53 15.56 21.24
N LEU A 224 10.94 16.49 20.49
CA LEU A 224 9.54 16.37 20.08
C LEU A 224 9.29 15.16 19.15
N MET A 225 10.20 14.86 18.21
CA MET A 225 10.09 13.68 17.37
C MET A 225 10.32 12.37 18.14
N SER A 226 11.32 12.32 19.03
CA SER A 226 11.66 11.11 19.80
C SER A 226 10.62 10.79 20.88
N GLU A 227 9.88 11.79 21.36
CA GLU A 227 8.70 11.63 22.22
C GLU A 227 7.40 11.37 21.43
N ARG A 228 7.50 11.29 20.11
CA ARG A 228 6.45 10.95 19.14
C ARG A 228 5.32 11.96 19.01
N TRP A 229 5.56 13.25 19.30
CA TRP A 229 4.55 14.30 19.12
C TRP A 229 4.21 14.55 17.65
N PHE A 230 5.21 14.48 16.78
CA PHE A 230 5.05 14.55 15.33
C PHE A 230 6.15 13.74 14.63
N THR A 231 6.05 13.61 13.31
CA THR A 231 7.13 13.08 12.47
C THR A 231 7.13 13.77 11.11
N HIS A 232 8.30 13.90 10.50
CA HIS A 232 8.44 14.37 9.13
C HIS A 232 8.08 13.28 8.12
N ALA A 233 7.79 13.67 6.87
CA ALA A 233 7.50 12.71 5.81
C ALA A 233 8.69 11.80 5.48
N THR A 234 8.41 10.69 4.79
CA THR A 234 9.42 9.67 4.52
C THR A 234 10.69 10.20 3.83
N PRO A 235 10.61 11.06 2.78
CA PRO A 235 11.83 11.58 2.14
C PRO A 235 12.72 12.38 3.08
N THR A 236 12.15 13.20 3.98
CA THR A 236 12.91 13.87 5.04
C THR A 236 13.61 12.87 5.96
N LEU A 237 12.92 11.82 6.41
CA LEU A 237 13.51 10.81 7.29
C LEU A 237 14.65 10.02 6.59
N PHE A 238 14.50 9.74 5.29
CA PHE A 238 15.52 9.06 4.49
C PHE A 238 16.74 9.93 4.24
N ASN A 239 16.55 11.18 3.83
CA ASN A 239 17.58 11.94 3.13
C ASN A 239 18.11 13.14 3.93
N SER A 240 17.44 13.58 5.01
CA SER A 240 17.95 14.69 5.83
C SER A 240 19.33 14.36 6.38
N GLY A 241 20.28 15.27 6.18
CA GLY A 241 21.68 15.11 6.56
C GLY A 241 22.53 14.20 5.65
N THR A 242 21.96 13.65 4.58
CA THR A 242 22.71 12.86 3.58
C THR A 242 23.42 13.75 2.55
N CYS A 243 24.26 13.17 1.69
CA CYS A 243 25.00 13.94 0.67
C CYS A 243 24.08 14.64 -0.36
N THR A 244 22.89 14.12 -0.60
CA THR A 244 21.89 14.70 -1.51
C THR A 244 20.53 14.76 -0.79
N PRO A 245 20.31 15.77 0.07
CA PRO A 245 19.16 15.83 0.96
C PRO A 245 17.88 16.25 0.23
N GLN A 246 17.34 15.37 -0.62
CA GLN A 246 16.01 15.57 -1.20
C GLN A 246 14.96 15.17 -0.15
N MET A 247 14.36 16.16 0.48
CA MET A 247 13.45 16.02 1.63
C MET A 247 11.98 16.22 1.24
N SER A 248 11.69 16.83 0.09
CA SER A 248 10.32 17.08 -0.36
C SER A 248 9.62 15.83 -0.90
N SER A 249 8.31 15.69 -0.70
CA SER A 249 7.61 14.43 -1.04
C SER A 249 6.90 14.43 -2.39
N CYS A 250 6.31 15.55 -2.76
CA CYS A 250 5.40 15.62 -3.90
C CYS A 250 5.80 16.76 -4.83
N PHE A 251 5.67 16.51 -6.12
CA PHE A 251 5.91 17.48 -7.19
C PHE A 251 4.68 17.55 -8.11
N LEU A 252 4.28 18.77 -8.49
CA LEU A 252 3.18 19.01 -9.42
C LEU A 252 3.74 19.64 -10.69
N LEU A 253 3.49 19.01 -11.83
CA LEU A 253 4.00 19.41 -13.12
C LEU A 253 2.86 19.75 -14.07
N THR A 254 3.06 20.82 -14.82
CA THR A 254 2.31 21.14 -16.03
C THR A 254 3.07 20.63 -17.24
N MET A 255 2.36 19.97 -18.16
CA MET A 255 2.93 19.56 -19.43
C MET A 255 3.52 20.79 -20.14
N PHE A 256 4.78 20.71 -20.56
CA PHE A 256 5.53 21.89 -20.98
C PHE A 256 4.90 22.55 -22.22
N GLU A 257 4.55 21.74 -23.23
CA GLU A 257 3.88 22.19 -24.44
C GLU A 257 3.23 20.99 -25.14
N ASP A 258 2.21 21.25 -25.96
CA ASP A 258 1.64 20.29 -26.91
C ASP A 258 2.55 20.10 -28.14
N SER A 259 3.77 19.63 -27.88
CA SER A 259 4.83 19.33 -28.84
C SER A 259 5.63 18.11 -28.39
N ILE A 260 6.34 17.44 -29.31
CA ILE A 260 7.17 16.27 -28.95
C ILE A 260 8.30 16.72 -28.01
N GLU A 261 8.91 17.87 -28.27
CA GLU A 261 9.94 18.48 -27.44
C GLU A 261 9.42 18.75 -26.02
N GLY A 262 8.23 19.36 -25.91
CA GLY A 262 7.59 19.63 -24.63
C GLY A 262 7.28 18.35 -23.84
N ILE A 263 6.70 17.35 -24.50
CA ILE A 263 6.36 16.05 -23.90
C ILE A 263 7.62 15.35 -23.35
N PHE A 264 8.69 15.28 -24.14
CA PHE A 264 9.91 14.60 -23.74
C PHE A 264 10.72 15.39 -22.69
N GLU A 265 10.65 16.73 -22.68
CA GLU A 265 11.23 17.53 -21.61
C GLU A 265 10.47 17.31 -20.28
N THR A 266 9.13 17.27 -20.31
CA THR A 266 8.34 16.90 -19.14
C THR A 266 8.66 15.48 -18.66
N LEU A 267 8.81 14.51 -19.57
CA LEU A 267 9.18 13.14 -19.23
C LEU A 267 10.56 13.06 -18.54
N LYS A 268 11.55 13.79 -19.06
CA LYS A 268 12.89 13.90 -18.46
C LYS A 268 12.82 14.47 -17.05
N LYS A 269 12.04 15.54 -16.84
CA LYS A 269 11.82 16.15 -15.52
C LYS A 269 11.16 15.15 -14.56
N CYS A 270 10.13 14.43 -15.00
CA CYS A 270 9.51 13.36 -14.22
C CYS A 270 10.50 12.25 -13.84
N ALA A 271 11.37 11.83 -14.76
CA ALA A 271 12.40 10.83 -14.48
C ALA A 271 13.42 11.32 -13.43
N LEU A 272 13.89 12.56 -13.52
CA LEU A 272 14.82 13.14 -12.53
C LEU A 272 14.20 13.25 -11.15
N ILE A 273 12.93 13.65 -11.06
CA ILE A 273 12.17 13.71 -9.81
C ILE A 273 11.95 12.31 -9.21
N SER A 274 11.50 11.35 -10.04
CA SER A 274 11.23 9.98 -9.60
C SER A 274 12.50 9.29 -9.09
N LYS A 275 13.65 9.51 -9.75
CA LYS A 275 14.96 9.03 -9.30
C LYS A 275 15.26 9.47 -7.86
N SER A 276 14.88 10.69 -7.52
CA SER A 276 15.05 11.27 -6.18
C SER A 276 13.88 10.96 -5.22
N ALA A 277 13.07 9.94 -5.52
CA ALA A 277 11.94 9.47 -4.71
C ALA A 277 10.78 10.47 -4.51
N GLY A 278 10.61 11.42 -5.45
CA GLY A 278 9.45 12.29 -5.49
C GLY A 278 8.23 11.62 -6.13
N GLY A 279 7.05 11.75 -5.49
CA GLY A 279 5.77 11.42 -6.13
C GLY A 279 5.32 12.56 -7.05
N ILE A 280 4.69 12.23 -8.18
CA ILE A 280 4.35 13.22 -9.22
C ILE A 280 2.84 13.32 -9.42
N GLY A 281 2.32 14.54 -9.46
CA GLY A 281 1.07 14.89 -10.13
C GLY A 281 1.38 15.59 -11.46
N LEU A 282 0.79 15.14 -12.56
CA LEU A 282 1.01 15.68 -13.90
C LEU A 282 -0.33 16.00 -14.55
N ASN A 283 -0.57 17.25 -14.93
CA ASN A 283 -1.69 17.57 -15.82
C ASN A 283 -1.31 17.40 -17.28
N VAL A 284 -2.23 16.86 -18.08
CA VAL A 284 -2.06 16.63 -19.52
C VAL A 284 -3.19 17.25 -20.34
N HIS A 285 -3.89 18.23 -19.77
CA HIS A 285 -5.07 18.87 -20.38
C HIS A 285 -4.78 19.56 -21.72
N CYS A 286 -3.55 20.09 -21.89
CA CYS A 286 -3.14 20.81 -23.09
C CYS A 286 -2.81 19.93 -24.29
N ILE A 287 -2.61 18.61 -24.12
CA ILE A 287 -2.17 17.73 -25.20
C ILE A 287 -3.32 17.46 -26.16
N ARG A 288 -3.08 17.62 -27.46
CA ARG A 288 -4.12 17.43 -28.49
C ARG A 288 -4.69 16.01 -28.48
N ALA A 289 -6.00 15.91 -28.65
CA ALA A 289 -6.71 14.65 -28.68
C ALA A 289 -6.45 13.84 -29.97
N THR A 290 -6.82 12.56 -29.95
CA THR A 290 -6.75 11.64 -31.10
C THR A 290 -7.45 12.23 -32.33
N GLY A 291 -6.83 12.09 -33.50
CA GLY A 291 -7.37 12.59 -34.77
C GLY A 291 -7.10 14.07 -35.04
N SER A 292 -6.46 14.80 -34.11
CA SER A 292 -6.16 16.22 -34.30
C SER A 292 -5.01 16.46 -35.27
N ALA A 293 -5.14 17.44 -36.15
CA ALA A 293 -4.15 17.73 -37.18
C ALA A 293 -2.78 18.11 -36.61
N ILE A 294 -1.70 17.65 -37.25
CA ILE A 294 -0.32 18.02 -36.94
C ILE A 294 0.25 18.75 -38.16
N ALA A 295 0.32 20.07 -38.09
CA ALA A 295 0.73 20.92 -39.22
C ALA A 295 2.10 20.55 -39.80
N GLY A 296 3.08 20.19 -38.96
CA GLY A 296 4.45 19.88 -39.41
C GLY A 296 4.60 18.56 -40.15
N THR A 297 3.85 17.53 -39.79
CA THR A 297 3.94 16.19 -40.42
C THR A 297 2.82 15.90 -41.40
N ASN A 298 1.84 16.80 -41.51
CA ASN A 298 0.59 16.61 -42.24
C ASN A 298 -0.14 15.30 -41.85
N GLY A 299 0.05 14.88 -40.59
CA GLY A 299 -0.56 13.68 -40.01
C GLY A 299 -1.65 14.03 -39.00
N VAL A 300 -2.18 12.99 -38.36
CA VAL A 300 -3.12 13.11 -37.24
C VAL A 300 -2.47 12.62 -35.95
N SER A 301 -2.83 13.24 -34.83
CA SER A 301 -2.39 12.83 -33.51
C SER A 301 -2.97 11.48 -33.13
N ASN A 302 -2.18 10.65 -32.46
CA ASN A 302 -2.65 9.41 -31.84
C ASN A 302 -3.23 9.64 -30.42
N GLY A 303 -3.29 10.89 -29.97
CA GLY A 303 -3.90 11.28 -28.69
C GLY A 303 -3.09 10.91 -27.45
N LEU A 304 -3.77 10.89 -26.31
CA LEU A 304 -3.16 10.70 -24.99
C LEU A 304 -2.61 9.28 -24.77
N VAL A 305 -3.28 8.24 -25.26
CA VAL A 305 -2.98 6.84 -24.89
C VAL A 305 -1.53 6.44 -25.19
N PRO A 306 -0.99 6.65 -26.42
CA PRO A 306 0.39 6.27 -26.70
C PRO A 306 1.41 7.10 -25.92
N MET A 307 1.14 8.39 -25.70
CA MET A 307 1.98 9.26 -24.88
C MET A 307 2.07 8.73 -23.44
N LEU A 308 0.92 8.43 -22.83
CA LEU A 308 0.85 7.96 -21.45
C LEU A 308 1.52 6.60 -21.26
N ARG A 309 1.58 5.76 -22.29
CA ARG A 309 2.37 4.51 -22.24
C ARG A 309 3.87 4.76 -22.11
N VAL A 310 4.38 5.83 -22.71
CA VAL A 310 5.79 6.24 -22.52
C VAL A 310 6.02 6.64 -21.05
N PHE A 311 5.12 7.43 -20.47
CA PHE A 311 5.18 7.79 -19.04
C PHE A 311 5.04 6.57 -18.13
N ASN A 312 4.15 5.61 -18.45
CA ASN A 312 3.98 4.37 -17.70
C ASN A 312 5.29 3.57 -17.66
N ASN A 313 5.93 3.38 -18.82
CA ASN A 313 7.19 2.66 -18.91
C ASN A 313 8.33 3.40 -18.20
N ALA A 314 8.35 4.73 -18.25
CA ALA A 314 9.31 5.53 -17.48
C ALA A 314 9.12 5.40 -15.97
N ALA A 315 7.88 5.38 -15.47
CA ALA A 315 7.56 5.16 -14.06
C ALA A 315 8.05 3.78 -13.57
N ARG A 316 7.93 2.75 -14.42
CA ARG A 316 8.46 1.40 -14.14
C ARG A 316 9.98 1.33 -14.17
N TYR A 317 10.60 2.04 -15.10
CA TYR A 317 12.06 2.03 -15.27
C TYR A 317 12.77 2.80 -14.15
N VAL A 318 12.25 3.98 -13.80
CA VAL A 318 12.82 4.86 -12.78
C VAL A 318 12.11 4.61 -11.45
N ASP A 319 12.45 3.47 -10.83
CA ASP A 319 12.03 3.19 -9.46
C ASP A 319 12.58 4.25 -8.48
N GLN A 320 11.81 4.55 -7.44
CA GLN A 320 12.17 5.55 -6.45
C GLN A 320 13.26 5.00 -5.54
N GLY A 321 14.47 5.57 -5.66
CA GLY A 321 15.58 5.34 -4.73
C GLY A 321 16.22 3.95 -4.77
N GLY A 322 16.20 3.25 -5.92
CA GLY A 322 16.86 1.95 -6.10
C GLY A 322 16.05 0.78 -5.55
N ASN A 323 14.80 0.65 -6.00
CA ASN A 323 13.79 -0.30 -5.53
C ASN A 323 13.28 -0.09 -4.10
N LYS A 324 13.53 1.07 -3.48
CA LYS A 324 12.91 1.40 -2.19
C LYS A 324 11.38 1.56 -2.35
N ARG A 325 10.93 2.18 -3.44
CA ARG A 325 9.50 2.31 -3.81
C ARG A 325 9.33 2.30 -5.34
N PRO A 326 8.22 1.79 -5.90
CA PRO A 326 7.91 1.97 -7.32
C PRO A 326 7.73 3.46 -7.69
N GLY A 327 8.13 3.86 -8.89
CA GLY A 327 7.78 5.18 -9.45
C GLY A 327 6.26 5.32 -9.55
N ALA A 328 5.70 6.42 -9.04
CA ALA A 328 4.26 6.63 -8.97
C ALA A 328 3.87 8.03 -9.45
N PHE A 329 3.17 8.09 -10.58
CA PHE A 329 2.68 9.33 -11.18
C PHE A 329 1.14 9.30 -11.19
N ALA A 330 0.51 10.38 -10.73
CA ALA A 330 -0.92 10.63 -10.95
C ALA A 330 -1.09 11.60 -12.12
N VAL A 331 -1.76 11.13 -13.17
CA VAL A 331 -2.08 11.92 -14.36
C VAL A 331 -3.47 12.51 -14.18
N TYR A 332 -3.59 13.82 -14.38
CA TYR A 332 -4.84 14.56 -14.27
C TYR A 332 -5.35 14.98 -15.64
N LEU A 333 -6.65 14.78 -15.86
CA LEU A 333 -7.36 15.20 -17.07
C LEU A 333 -8.69 15.88 -16.72
N GLU A 334 -9.03 16.97 -17.42
CA GLU A 334 -10.36 17.59 -17.32
C GLU A 334 -11.40 16.83 -18.17
N PRO A 335 -12.65 16.67 -17.70
CA PRO A 335 -13.64 15.79 -18.33
C PRO A 335 -14.18 16.27 -19.68
N TRP A 336 -13.82 17.49 -20.15
CA TRP A 336 -14.15 17.97 -21.49
C TRP A 336 -13.17 17.47 -22.55
N HIS A 337 -12.03 16.89 -22.18
CA HIS A 337 -11.03 16.46 -23.15
C HIS A 337 -11.56 15.34 -24.06
N ALA A 338 -11.29 15.39 -25.36
CA ALA A 338 -11.90 14.46 -26.30
C ALA A 338 -11.46 12.98 -26.14
N ASP A 339 -10.27 12.72 -25.60
CA ASP A 339 -9.80 11.36 -25.25
C ASP A 339 -10.23 10.89 -23.83
N ILE A 340 -11.25 11.50 -23.22
CA ILE A 340 -11.63 11.20 -21.83
C ILE A 340 -12.12 9.76 -21.63
N PHE A 341 -12.79 9.16 -22.62
CA PHE A 341 -13.28 7.78 -22.49
C PHE A 341 -12.12 6.79 -22.46
N GLU A 342 -11.16 6.95 -23.37
CA GLU A 342 -9.95 6.14 -23.46
C GLU A 342 -9.10 6.30 -22.20
N PHE A 343 -8.98 7.53 -21.68
CA PHE A 343 -8.30 7.82 -20.42
C PHE A 343 -8.87 7.03 -19.23
N LEU A 344 -10.20 6.91 -19.14
CA LEU A 344 -10.86 6.14 -18.08
C LEU A 344 -10.60 4.63 -18.19
N GLU A 345 -10.24 4.12 -19.37
CA GLU A 345 -10.00 2.68 -19.57
C GLU A 345 -8.57 2.25 -19.22
N LEU A 346 -7.62 3.18 -19.16
CA LEU A 346 -6.19 2.90 -19.07
C LEU A 346 -5.78 1.99 -17.91
N ARG A 347 -6.52 2.02 -16.79
CA ARG A 347 -6.21 1.22 -15.59
C ARG A 347 -7.04 -0.06 -15.46
N LYS A 348 -7.99 -0.32 -16.36
CA LYS A 348 -8.80 -1.54 -16.30
C LYS A 348 -7.90 -2.77 -16.37
N ASN A 349 -8.30 -3.83 -15.67
CA ASN A 349 -7.51 -5.07 -15.66
C ASN A 349 -7.64 -5.81 -16.99
N VAL A 350 -8.77 -5.68 -17.67
CA VAL A 350 -9.10 -6.36 -18.93
C VAL A 350 -9.02 -5.39 -20.12
N GLY A 351 -8.68 -5.92 -21.29
CA GLY A 351 -8.64 -5.24 -22.59
C GLY A 351 -7.26 -5.28 -23.23
N ASP A 352 -7.07 -4.54 -24.32
CA ASP A 352 -5.80 -4.55 -25.07
C ASP A 352 -4.67 -3.93 -24.25
N GLU A 353 -3.58 -4.69 -24.04
CA GLU A 353 -2.37 -4.22 -23.35
C GLU A 353 -1.74 -2.98 -23.99
N LEU A 354 -1.93 -2.77 -25.30
CA LEU A 354 -1.47 -1.58 -26.00
C LEU A 354 -2.24 -0.30 -25.63
N GLU A 355 -3.35 -0.44 -24.91
CA GLU A 355 -4.22 0.64 -24.43
C GLU A 355 -4.30 0.65 -22.88
N ARG A 356 -3.28 0.12 -22.20
CA ARG A 356 -3.24 0.07 -20.72
C ARG A 356 -1.99 0.72 -20.16
N CYS A 357 -2.15 1.35 -18.99
CA CYS A 357 -1.14 2.07 -18.23
C CYS A 357 -1.35 1.84 -16.72
N ARG A 358 -1.17 0.58 -16.27
CA ARG A 358 -1.56 0.15 -14.90
C ARG A 358 -0.61 0.63 -13.80
N ASP A 359 0.58 1.11 -14.16
CA ASP A 359 1.56 1.65 -13.21
C ASP A 359 1.34 3.16 -12.97
N LEU A 360 0.50 3.81 -13.79
CA LEU A 360 0.04 5.18 -13.58
C LEU A 360 -1.25 5.21 -12.75
N PHE A 361 -1.41 6.31 -12.00
CA PHE A 361 -2.64 6.69 -11.33
C PHE A 361 -3.36 7.76 -12.15
N PHE A 362 -4.68 7.83 -12.03
CA PHE A 362 -5.51 8.72 -12.83
C PHE A 362 -6.44 9.52 -11.92
N GLY A 363 -6.51 10.83 -12.15
CA GLY A 363 -7.39 11.75 -11.46
C GLY A 363 -8.16 12.62 -12.45
N LEU A 364 -9.40 12.95 -12.10
CA LEU A 364 -10.18 13.93 -12.83
C LEU A 364 -10.05 15.30 -12.15
N TRP A 365 -9.83 16.32 -12.97
CA TRP A 365 -9.83 17.73 -12.56
C TRP A 365 -11.15 18.37 -13.05
N ILE A 366 -12.15 18.41 -12.17
CA ILE A 366 -13.55 18.54 -12.57
C ILE A 366 -14.03 19.99 -12.40
N PRO A 367 -14.47 20.68 -13.47
CA PRO A 367 -15.16 21.97 -13.35
C PRO A 367 -16.58 21.77 -12.79
N ASP A 368 -17.08 22.74 -12.03
CA ASP A 368 -18.43 22.78 -11.46
C ASP A 368 -19.49 22.62 -12.57
N LEU A 369 -19.25 23.21 -13.75
CA LEU A 369 -20.12 23.11 -14.93
C LEU A 369 -20.40 21.65 -15.34
N PHE A 370 -19.41 20.75 -15.26
CA PHE A 370 -19.64 19.33 -15.59
C PHE A 370 -20.62 18.70 -14.61
N MET A 371 -20.44 18.94 -13.31
CA MET A 371 -21.32 18.43 -12.26
C MET A 371 -22.76 18.96 -12.43
N GLU A 372 -22.91 20.23 -12.78
CA GLU A 372 -24.20 20.84 -13.08
C GLU A 372 -24.87 20.23 -14.31
N ARG A 373 -24.12 20.01 -15.40
CA ARG A 373 -24.63 19.38 -16.62
C ARG A 373 -25.06 17.93 -16.38
N VAL A 374 -24.36 17.18 -15.52
CA VAL A 374 -24.76 15.81 -15.11
C VAL A 374 -26.06 15.84 -14.29
N ARG A 375 -26.17 16.74 -13.30
CA ARG A 375 -27.37 16.91 -12.47
C ARG A 375 -28.59 17.22 -13.33
N ASP A 376 -28.45 18.20 -14.22
CA ASP A 376 -29.52 18.77 -15.02
C ASP A 376 -29.80 17.98 -16.32
N ASP A 377 -29.12 16.83 -16.54
CA ASP A 377 -29.24 15.98 -17.74
C ASP A 377 -29.00 16.70 -19.06
N LYS A 378 -28.00 17.59 -19.08
CA LYS A 378 -27.64 18.40 -20.24
C LYS A 378 -26.57 17.73 -21.10
N ILE A 379 -26.36 18.29 -22.29
CA ILE A 379 -25.28 17.90 -23.19
C ILE A 379 -23.93 18.35 -22.62
N TRP A 380 -22.92 17.52 -22.82
CA TRP A 380 -21.50 17.79 -22.59
C TRP A 380 -20.75 17.66 -23.92
N SER A 381 -19.88 18.62 -24.19
CA SER A 381 -19.12 18.75 -25.42
C SER A 381 -17.68 18.37 -25.16
N LEU A 382 -17.21 17.37 -25.89
CA LEU A 382 -15.83 16.92 -25.89
C LEU A 382 -15.02 17.75 -26.88
N MET A 383 -13.93 18.34 -26.40
CA MET A 383 -13.11 19.31 -27.13
C MET A 383 -11.65 18.87 -27.17
N CYS A 384 -10.95 19.27 -28.23
CA CYS A 384 -9.50 19.15 -28.30
C CYS A 384 -8.87 20.48 -27.85
N PRO A 385 -7.88 20.48 -26.94
CA PRO A 385 -7.24 21.73 -26.46
C PRO A 385 -6.58 22.54 -27.58
N ALA A 386 -6.10 21.89 -28.65
CA ALA A 386 -5.58 22.59 -29.83
C ALA A 386 -6.65 23.38 -30.60
N GLU A 387 -7.92 22.96 -30.51
CA GLU A 387 -9.07 23.62 -31.12
C GLU A 387 -9.79 24.54 -30.16
N CYS A 388 -9.63 24.36 -28.85
CA CYS A 388 -10.28 25.10 -27.78
C CYS A 388 -9.26 25.52 -26.70
N PRO A 389 -8.28 26.38 -27.04
CA PRO A 389 -7.20 26.76 -26.13
C PRO A 389 -7.71 27.60 -24.94
N GLY A 390 -7.00 27.58 -23.82
CA GLY A 390 -7.31 28.42 -22.65
C GLY A 390 -8.38 27.86 -21.69
N LEU A 391 -9.02 26.73 -22.00
CA LEU A 391 -9.92 26.05 -21.05
C LEU A 391 -9.19 25.60 -19.78
N GLU A 392 -7.96 25.10 -19.90
CA GLU A 392 -7.15 24.69 -18.74
C GLU A 392 -6.67 25.88 -17.88
N ASP A 393 -6.58 27.08 -18.46
CA ASP A 393 -6.13 28.30 -17.81
C ASP A 393 -7.28 29.13 -17.24
N SER A 394 -8.52 28.66 -17.34
CA SER A 394 -9.72 29.33 -16.83
C SER A 394 -10.47 28.44 -15.84
N TRP A 395 -11.18 29.04 -14.89
CA TRP A 395 -12.02 28.34 -13.90
C TRP A 395 -13.27 29.17 -13.56
N GLY A 396 -14.27 28.54 -12.95
CA GLY A 396 -15.55 29.17 -12.59
C GLY A 396 -16.25 29.83 -13.78
N LYS A 397 -16.79 31.03 -13.57
CA LYS A 397 -17.55 31.77 -14.60
C LYS A 397 -16.75 32.05 -15.88
N THR A 398 -15.44 32.27 -15.76
CA THR A 398 -14.57 32.50 -16.93
C THR A 398 -14.47 31.25 -17.80
N PHE A 399 -14.31 30.08 -17.15
CA PHE A 399 -14.33 28.78 -17.83
C PHE A 399 -15.69 28.53 -18.48
N GLU A 400 -16.79 28.72 -17.74
CA GLU A 400 -18.14 28.50 -18.25
C GLU A 400 -18.45 29.33 -19.49
N LYS A 401 -18.05 30.61 -19.48
CA LYS A 401 -18.22 31.52 -20.63
C LYS A 401 -17.41 31.04 -21.83
N LEU A 402 -16.14 30.71 -21.63
CA LEU A 402 -15.25 30.28 -22.72
C LEU A 402 -15.69 28.94 -23.31
N TYR A 403 -16.03 27.98 -22.45
CA TYR A 403 -16.52 26.67 -22.84
C TYR A 403 -17.83 26.78 -23.64
N THR A 404 -18.79 27.58 -23.16
CA THR A 404 -20.07 27.77 -23.86
C THR A 404 -19.88 28.49 -25.19
N GLN A 405 -18.98 29.48 -25.28
CA GLN A 405 -18.63 30.11 -26.56
C GLN A 405 -18.10 29.08 -27.57
N TYR A 406 -17.25 28.15 -27.15
CA TYR A 406 -16.77 27.08 -28.04
C TYR A 406 -17.86 26.09 -28.44
N GLU A 407 -18.84 25.83 -27.57
CA GLU A 407 -20.03 25.05 -27.93
C GLU A 407 -20.84 25.79 -29.02
N GLU A 408 -21.05 27.10 -28.88
CA GLU A 408 -21.79 27.95 -29.82
C GLU A 408 -21.08 28.10 -31.17
N ASP A 409 -19.74 28.23 -31.15
CA ASP A 409 -18.88 28.27 -32.34
C ASP A 409 -18.82 26.92 -33.09
N GLY A 410 -19.40 25.85 -32.53
CA GLY A 410 -19.32 24.50 -33.09
C GLY A 410 -17.93 23.85 -32.97
N ARG A 411 -17.07 24.34 -32.09
CA ARG A 411 -15.70 23.88 -31.87
C ARG A 411 -15.65 22.70 -30.90
N TYR A 412 -16.43 21.66 -31.16
CA TYR A 412 -16.39 20.41 -30.40
C TYR A 412 -16.18 19.22 -31.32
N ARG A 413 -15.52 18.18 -30.82
CA ARG A 413 -15.33 16.91 -31.55
C ARG A 413 -16.56 16.04 -31.46
N LYS A 414 -17.22 16.04 -30.30
CA LYS A 414 -18.38 15.18 -30.04
C LYS A 414 -19.24 15.76 -28.93
N GLN A 415 -20.55 15.73 -29.10
CA GLN A 415 -21.50 15.99 -28.04
C GLN A 415 -22.10 14.69 -27.52
N ILE A 416 -22.23 14.60 -26.20
CA ILE A 416 -22.78 13.44 -25.49
C ILE A 416 -23.71 13.93 -24.36
N PRO A 417 -24.68 13.12 -23.91
CA PRO A 417 -25.32 13.37 -22.63
C PRO A 417 -24.28 13.35 -21.51
N ALA A 418 -24.24 14.36 -20.63
CA ALA A 418 -23.27 14.44 -19.55
C ALA A 418 -23.31 13.19 -18.65
N ARG A 419 -24.51 12.64 -18.43
CA ARG A 419 -24.73 11.41 -17.66
C ARG A 419 -24.03 10.18 -18.26
N LYS A 420 -23.85 10.11 -19.58
CA LYS A 420 -23.12 9.00 -20.22
C LYS A 420 -21.66 8.95 -19.79
N LEU A 421 -21.00 10.12 -19.72
CA LEU A 421 -19.64 10.20 -19.20
C LEU A 421 -19.60 9.89 -17.71
N TRP A 422 -20.57 10.42 -16.95
CA TRP A 422 -20.70 10.16 -15.52
C TRP A 422 -20.84 8.66 -15.19
N GLU A 423 -21.71 7.95 -15.91
CA GLU A 423 -21.87 6.49 -15.81
C GLU A 423 -20.52 5.78 -16.00
N THR A 424 -19.76 6.17 -17.02
CA THR A 424 -18.45 5.59 -17.31
C THR A 424 -17.45 5.84 -16.18
N ILE A 425 -17.43 7.04 -15.60
CA ILE A 425 -16.59 7.40 -14.45
C ILE A 425 -16.93 6.50 -13.26
N VAL A 426 -18.21 6.37 -12.93
CA VAL A 426 -18.67 5.57 -11.79
C VAL A 426 -18.36 4.09 -11.98
N PHE A 427 -18.60 3.52 -13.17
CA PHE A 427 -18.27 2.11 -13.44
C PHE A 427 -16.76 1.85 -13.36
N THR A 428 -15.94 2.78 -13.86
CA THR A 428 -14.47 2.69 -13.78
C THR A 428 -13.99 2.69 -12.32
N GLN A 429 -14.61 3.52 -11.47
CA GLN A 429 -14.31 3.55 -10.03
C GLN A 429 -14.72 2.25 -9.34
N ILE A 430 -15.85 1.66 -9.70
CA ILE A 430 -16.27 0.35 -9.16
C ILE A 430 -15.24 -0.74 -9.50
N GLU A 431 -14.73 -0.75 -10.74
CA GLU A 431 -13.79 -1.76 -11.22
C GLU A 431 -12.37 -1.57 -10.68
N THR A 432 -11.88 -0.33 -10.63
CA THR A 432 -10.46 -0.03 -10.40
C THR A 432 -10.16 0.78 -9.13
N GLY A 433 -11.18 1.36 -8.50
CA GLY A 433 -11.05 2.27 -7.35
C GLY A 433 -10.68 3.72 -7.69
N VAL A 434 -10.45 4.02 -8.97
CA VAL A 434 -10.06 5.34 -9.53
C VAL A 434 -10.88 5.58 -10.82
N PRO A 435 -10.91 6.77 -11.44
CA PRO A 435 -10.08 7.95 -11.18
C PRO A 435 -10.40 8.65 -9.86
N TYR A 436 -9.41 9.39 -9.35
CA TYR A 436 -9.61 10.35 -8.26
C TYR A 436 -10.58 11.46 -8.67
N MET A 437 -11.27 12.07 -7.72
CA MET A 437 -12.22 13.16 -7.96
C MET A 437 -11.76 14.43 -7.26
N VAL A 438 -11.25 15.39 -8.03
CA VAL A 438 -10.80 16.69 -7.52
C VAL A 438 -11.51 17.82 -8.25
N TYR A 439 -12.11 18.74 -7.50
CA TYR A 439 -12.98 19.78 -8.01
C TYR A 439 -12.17 21.05 -8.30
N LYS A 440 -11.92 21.30 -9.59
CA LYS A 440 -11.11 22.40 -10.13
C LYS A 440 -11.50 23.75 -9.57
N ASP A 441 -12.78 24.07 -9.64
CA ASP A 441 -13.27 25.39 -9.29
C ASP A 441 -13.21 25.62 -7.78
N THR A 442 -13.52 24.60 -6.99
CA THR A 442 -13.37 24.67 -5.52
C THR A 442 -11.92 24.82 -5.09
N CYS A 443 -10.99 24.15 -5.78
CA CYS A 443 -9.55 24.30 -5.55
C CYS A 443 -9.08 25.73 -5.83
N ASN A 444 -9.43 26.28 -7.01
CA ASN A 444 -9.00 27.61 -7.43
C ASN A 444 -9.70 28.74 -6.66
N ARG A 445 -10.97 28.57 -6.28
CA ARG A 445 -11.73 29.57 -5.51
C ARG A 445 -11.25 29.69 -4.07
N LYS A 446 -10.73 28.62 -3.49
CA LYS A 446 -10.43 28.51 -2.05
C LYS A 446 -8.95 28.26 -1.76
N THR A 447 -8.05 28.84 -2.56
CA THR A 447 -6.60 28.73 -2.39
C THR A 447 -5.98 30.10 -2.16
N ASN A 448 -4.99 30.18 -1.27
CA ASN A 448 -4.22 31.40 -1.08
C ASN A 448 -3.29 31.72 -2.28
N GLN A 449 -3.10 30.77 -3.20
CA GLN A 449 -2.31 30.97 -4.42
C GLN A 449 -3.11 31.45 -5.63
N GLN A 450 -4.35 31.95 -5.44
CA GLN A 450 -5.21 32.39 -6.55
C GLN A 450 -4.60 33.52 -7.39
N ASN A 451 -3.68 34.30 -6.82
CA ASN A 451 -3.00 35.42 -7.48
C ASN A 451 -1.94 34.97 -8.50
N LEU A 452 -1.52 33.71 -8.47
CA LEU A 452 -0.48 33.17 -9.36
C LEU A 452 -1.02 32.73 -10.72
N GLY A 453 -2.32 32.46 -10.81
CA GLY A 453 -3.00 31.90 -11.97
C GLY A 453 -3.80 30.65 -11.64
N THR A 454 -4.29 29.97 -12.67
CA THR A 454 -5.13 28.78 -12.51
C THR A 454 -4.29 27.57 -12.11
N ILE A 455 -4.64 26.95 -10.98
CA ILE A 455 -4.13 25.65 -10.56
C ILE A 455 -4.76 24.56 -11.44
N LYS A 456 -3.91 23.72 -12.03
CA LYS A 456 -4.31 22.75 -13.08
C LYS A 456 -4.42 21.30 -12.59
N CYS A 457 -3.84 20.94 -11.44
CA CYS A 457 -3.99 19.60 -10.87
C CYS A 457 -3.66 19.56 -9.38
N SER A 458 -3.82 18.37 -8.80
CA SER A 458 -3.29 18.01 -7.48
C SER A 458 -2.06 17.09 -7.62
N ASN A 459 -1.52 16.58 -6.51
CA ASN A 459 -0.40 15.64 -6.47
C ASN A 459 -0.86 14.17 -6.55
N LEU A 460 0.09 13.23 -6.41
CA LEU A 460 -0.17 11.79 -6.34
C LEU A 460 -1.28 11.36 -5.36
N CYS A 461 -1.40 12.07 -4.23
CA CYS A 461 -2.26 11.68 -3.10
C CYS A 461 -3.47 12.61 -2.90
N THR A 462 -3.71 13.57 -3.79
CA THR A 462 -4.88 14.46 -3.82
C THR A 462 -5.04 15.45 -2.64
N GLU A 463 -4.02 15.65 -1.80
CA GLU A 463 -4.04 16.61 -0.68
C GLU A 463 -3.37 17.95 -1.03
N VAL A 464 -2.47 17.97 -2.01
CA VAL A 464 -1.69 19.16 -2.36
C VAL A 464 -2.34 19.91 -3.52
N VAL A 465 -2.57 21.21 -3.36
CA VAL A 465 -3.19 22.07 -4.37
C VAL A 465 -2.33 23.31 -4.52
N LEU A 466 -1.40 23.27 -5.47
CA LEU A 466 -0.38 24.30 -5.69
C LEU A 466 -0.32 24.69 -7.16
N TYR A 467 0.00 25.95 -7.41
CA TYR A 467 0.24 26.46 -8.76
C TYR A 467 1.46 25.80 -9.41
N SER A 468 1.34 25.50 -10.70
CA SER A 468 2.44 24.98 -11.53
C SER A 468 2.31 25.48 -12.97
N SER A 469 3.42 25.80 -13.60
CA SER A 469 3.51 26.29 -14.97
C SER A 469 4.62 25.56 -15.73
N ARG A 470 4.98 26.06 -16.91
CA ARG A 470 6.14 25.55 -17.67
C ARG A 470 7.46 25.86 -16.96
N GLU A 471 7.49 26.99 -16.25
CA GLU A 471 8.63 27.57 -15.55
C GLU A 471 8.71 27.18 -14.07
N GLU A 472 7.61 26.68 -13.50
CA GLU A 472 7.46 26.40 -12.06
C GLU A 472 6.88 25.01 -11.82
N ILE A 473 7.65 24.16 -11.13
CA ILE A 473 7.19 22.85 -10.67
C ILE A 473 6.90 22.98 -9.18
N ALA A 474 5.63 22.84 -8.79
CA ALA A 474 5.25 22.99 -7.39
C ALA A 474 5.84 21.86 -6.55
N VAL A 475 6.28 22.17 -5.33
CA VAL A 475 6.91 21.22 -4.40
C VAL A 475 6.15 21.26 -3.07
N CYS A 476 5.94 20.10 -2.45
CA CYS A 476 5.33 20.04 -1.12
C CYS A 476 6.25 19.41 -0.07
N ASN A 477 6.43 20.13 1.04
CA ASN A 477 7.24 19.75 2.20
C ASN A 477 6.29 19.32 3.33
N LEU A 478 6.36 18.05 3.72
CA LEU A 478 5.29 17.37 4.45
C LEU A 478 5.72 16.90 5.84
N ALA A 479 4.83 17.02 6.83
CA ALA A 479 4.98 16.41 8.15
C ALA A 479 3.61 16.17 8.80
N SER A 480 3.52 15.25 9.77
CA SER A 480 2.24 14.86 10.38
C SER A 480 2.27 14.78 11.91
N ILE A 481 1.30 15.43 12.54
CA ILE A 481 1.08 15.43 14.01
C ILE A 481 0.45 14.12 14.47
N ALA A 482 0.96 13.51 15.54
CA ALA A 482 0.39 12.32 16.15
C ALA A 482 -0.69 12.70 17.19
N LEU A 483 -1.95 12.78 16.74
CA LEU A 483 -3.06 13.31 17.55
C LEU A 483 -3.31 12.53 18.84
N SER A 484 -3.06 11.23 18.85
CA SER A 484 -3.20 10.37 20.02
C SER A 484 -2.35 10.81 21.22
N ARG A 485 -1.24 11.54 21.00
CA ARG A 485 -0.35 12.01 22.07
C ARG A 485 -0.88 13.23 22.84
N PHE A 486 -1.84 13.94 22.28
CA PHE A 486 -2.43 15.14 22.88
C PHE A 486 -3.62 14.80 23.77
N VAL A 487 -4.03 13.53 23.84
CA VAL A 487 -5.05 13.08 24.78
C VAL A 487 -4.40 12.80 26.14
N THR A 488 -4.88 13.48 27.19
CA THR A 488 -4.37 13.33 28.56
C THR A 488 -4.99 12.10 29.25
N SER A 489 -4.43 11.70 30.40
CA SER A 489 -4.98 10.63 31.25
C SER A 489 -6.41 10.89 31.70
N GLU A 490 -6.79 12.17 31.86
CA GLU A 490 -8.12 12.62 32.25
C GLU A 490 -9.10 12.63 31.06
N LYS A 491 -8.72 12.10 29.90
CA LYS A 491 -9.50 12.07 28.65
C LYS A 491 -9.89 13.48 28.20
N THR A 492 -8.96 14.42 28.33
CA THR A 492 -9.05 15.76 27.75
C THR A 492 -8.05 15.91 26.60
N PHE A 493 -8.25 16.90 25.72
CA PHE A 493 -7.35 17.15 24.60
C PHE A 493 -6.54 18.42 24.81
N ASP A 494 -5.21 18.32 24.80
CA ASP A 494 -4.28 19.44 25.05
C ASP A 494 -4.06 20.29 23.79
N PHE A 495 -4.97 21.23 23.56
CA PHE A 495 -4.86 22.20 22.47
C PHE A 495 -3.69 23.17 22.60
N LYS A 496 -3.18 23.43 23.81
CA LYS A 496 -2.04 24.33 24.02
C LYS A 496 -0.76 23.67 23.50
N LYS A 497 -0.55 22.40 23.85
CA LYS A 497 0.58 21.62 23.33
C LYS A 497 0.46 21.40 21.83
N LEU A 498 -0.76 21.20 21.31
CA LEU A 498 -0.98 21.09 19.86
C LEU A 498 -0.53 22.36 19.12
N ARG A 499 -0.89 23.55 19.64
CA ARG A 499 -0.41 24.82 19.10
C ARG A 499 1.12 24.91 19.14
N GLU A 500 1.75 24.62 20.27
CA GLU A 500 3.22 24.65 20.42
C GLU A 500 3.93 23.76 19.39
N VAL A 501 3.52 22.48 19.28
CA VAL A 501 4.12 21.52 18.35
C VAL A 501 3.91 21.94 16.89
N THR A 502 2.72 22.46 16.56
CA THR A 502 2.44 22.94 15.19
C THR A 502 3.36 24.09 14.80
N LYS A 503 3.63 25.03 15.71
CA LYS A 503 4.57 26.14 15.46
C LYS A 503 5.98 25.66 15.15
N VAL A 504 6.48 24.68 15.92
CA VAL A 504 7.79 24.03 15.66
C VAL A 504 7.81 23.40 14.27
N MET A 505 6.76 22.68 13.89
CA MET A 505 6.67 22.06 12.57
C MET A 505 6.72 23.07 11.43
N VAL A 506 6.06 24.24 11.55
CA VAL A 506 6.15 25.32 10.56
C VAL A 506 7.60 25.80 10.41
N ARG A 507 8.30 26.06 11.52
CA ARG A 507 9.72 26.46 11.48
C ARG A 507 10.58 25.40 10.80
N ASN A 508 10.36 24.13 11.11
CA ASN A 508 11.10 23.01 10.54
C ASN A 508 10.88 22.88 9.03
N LEU A 509 9.62 22.87 8.59
CA LEU A 509 9.26 22.76 7.17
C LEU A 509 9.74 23.99 6.39
N ASN A 510 9.72 25.19 6.99
CA ASN A 510 10.27 26.38 6.37
C ASN A 510 11.79 26.31 6.18
N LYS A 511 12.54 25.77 7.17
CA LYS A 511 13.99 25.50 7.02
C LYS A 511 14.30 24.43 5.97
N ILE A 512 13.44 23.41 5.84
CA ILE A 512 13.57 22.38 4.79
C ILE A 512 13.55 22.98 3.39
N ILE A 513 12.72 23.98 3.11
CA ILE A 513 12.69 24.67 1.81
C ILE A 513 14.08 25.19 1.43
N ASP A 514 14.86 25.67 2.41
CA ASP A 514 16.16 26.24 2.14
C ASP A 514 17.29 25.22 2.04
N ARG A 515 17.19 24.11 2.77
CA ARG A 515 18.21 23.04 2.80
C ARG A 515 17.94 21.89 1.82
N ASN A 516 16.77 21.86 1.18
CA ASN A 516 16.40 20.79 0.26
C ASN A 516 17.26 20.81 -1.01
N TYR A 517 17.71 19.63 -1.44
CA TYR A 517 18.26 19.45 -2.78
C TYR A 517 17.13 19.33 -3.80
N TYR A 518 17.09 20.22 -4.79
CA TYR A 518 16.09 20.20 -5.86
C TYR A 518 16.61 19.44 -7.08
N PRO A 519 15.90 18.39 -7.56
CA PRO A 519 16.34 17.62 -8.72
C PRO A 519 16.24 18.40 -10.04
N VAL A 520 15.44 19.48 -10.08
CA VAL A 520 15.22 20.34 -11.23
C VAL A 520 15.10 21.81 -10.78
N PRO A 521 15.63 22.79 -11.53
CA PRO A 521 15.67 24.19 -11.12
C PRO A 521 14.29 24.86 -11.03
N GLU A 522 13.30 24.42 -11.82
CA GLU A 522 11.92 24.92 -11.76
C GLU A 522 11.23 24.59 -10.42
N ALA A 523 11.64 23.48 -9.80
CA ALA A 523 11.16 23.09 -8.48
C ALA A 523 11.74 23.98 -7.38
N GLU A 524 13.02 24.33 -7.50
CA GLU A 524 13.65 25.29 -6.58
C GLU A 524 13.02 26.67 -6.69
N ARG A 525 12.84 27.16 -7.93
CA ARG A 525 12.21 28.45 -8.20
C ARG A 525 10.83 28.55 -7.54
N SER A 526 9.94 27.60 -7.81
CA SER A 526 8.58 27.60 -7.26
C SER A 526 8.60 27.55 -5.72
N ASN A 527 9.40 26.65 -5.14
CA ASN A 527 9.42 26.48 -3.69
C ASN A 527 10.03 27.69 -2.96
N LYS A 528 11.02 28.37 -3.55
CA LYS A 528 11.62 29.59 -2.98
C LYS A 528 10.68 30.80 -3.09
N ARG A 529 9.96 30.93 -4.21
CA ARG A 529 9.03 32.03 -4.49
C ARG A 529 7.78 32.00 -3.60
N HIS A 530 7.17 30.82 -3.43
CA HIS A 530 5.88 30.68 -2.73
C HIS A 530 5.99 30.06 -1.34
N ARG A 531 7.05 29.30 -1.09
CA ARG A 531 7.35 28.64 0.19
C ARG A 531 6.22 27.78 0.77
N PRO A 532 5.53 26.92 -0.01
CA PRO A 532 4.44 26.09 0.48
C PRO A 532 4.94 24.98 1.44
N ILE A 533 4.15 24.72 2.48
CA ILE A 533 4.33 23.59 3.39
C ILE A 533 3.00 22.86 3.59
N GLY A 534 3.05 21.59 4.00
CA GLY A 534 1.85 20.76 4.22
C GLY A 534 1.92 20.00 5.53
N ILE A 535 1.29 20.54 6.57
CA ILE A 535 1.12 19.86 7.86
C ILE A 535 -0.18 19.04 7.83
N GLY A 536 -0.05 17.76 8.11
CA GLY A 536 -1.16 16.82 8.25
C GLY A 536 -1.27 16.24 9.65
N VAL A 537 -2.07 15.19 9.78
CA VAL A 537 -2.29 14.47 11.03
C VAL A 537 -2.16 12.97 10.82
N GLN A 538 -2.06 12.23 11.92
CA GLN A 538 -2.18 10.78 11.99
C GLN A 538 -2.81 10.40 13.34
N GLY A 539 -3.45 9.25 13.41
CA GLY A 539 -4.09 8.76 14.63
C GLY A 539 -5.32 9.56 15.06
N LEU A 540 -6.10 10.09 14.10
CA LEU A 540 -7.39 10.73 14.42
C LEU A 540 -8.36 9.72 15.07
N ALA A 541 -8.46 8.52 14.51
CA ALA A 541 -9.26 7.44 15.09
C ALA A 541 -8.78 7.05 16.50
N ASP A 542 -7.46 6.98 16.72
CA ASP A 542 -6.89 6.69 18.03
C ASP A 542 -7.24 7.78 19.05
N ALA A 543 -7.13 9.06 18.66
CA ALA A 543 -7.49 10.17 19.54
C ALA A 543 -8.98 10.11 19.93
N PHE A 544 -9.88 9.82 19.00
CA PHE A 544 -11.30 9.65 19.31
C PHE A 544 -11.57 8.46 20.24
N ILE A 545 -10.91 7.32 20.02
CA ILE A 545 -11.05 6.15 20.88
C ILE A 545 -10.55 6.46 22.30
N LEU A 546 -9.39 7.11 22.44
CA LEU A 546 -8.83 7.49 23.74
C LEU A 546 -9.75 8.49 24.49
N MET A 547 -10.39 9.41 23.76
CA MET A 547 -11.40 10.34 24.29
C MET A 547 -12.77 9.68 24.56
N ARG A 548 -12.97 8.41 24.15
CA ARG A 548 -14.23 7.66 24.21
C ARG A 548 -15.34 8.23 23.33
N TYR A 549 -14.99 8.80 22.18
CA TYR A 549 -15.95 9.34 21.23
C TYR A 549 -16.09 8.40 20.03
N PRO A 550 -17.28 7.83 19.76
CA PRO A 550 -17.54 7.17 18.49
C PRO A 550 -17.22 8.11 17.32
N PHE A 551 -16.63 7.58 16.25
CA PHE A 551 -16.05 8.40 15.18
C PHE A 551 -17.05 9.38 14.55
N THR A 552 -18.31 8.98 14.39
CA THR A 552 -19.39 9.79 13.80
C THR A 552 -20.27 10.49 14.85
N SER A 553 -19.85 10.54 16.11
CA SER A 553 -20.57 11.28 17.17
C SER A 553 -20.40 12.79 17.02
N GLU A 554 -21.36 13.57 17.54
CA GLU A 554 -21.26 15.04 17.57
C GLU A 554 -20.01 15.54 18.32
N LYS A 555 -19.62 14.84 19.39
CA LYS A 555 -18.39 15.14 20.15
C LYS A 555 -17.12 14.93 19.33
N ALA A 556 -17.04 13.84 18.55
CA ALA A 556 -15.92 13.60 17.64
C ALA A 556 -15.89 14.65 16.50
N ARG A 557 -17.06 15.05 16.00
CA ARG A 557 -17.20 16.10 14.99
C ARG A 557 -16.76 17.48 15.50
N ASP A 558 -17.11 17.85 16.73
CA ASP A 558 -16.63 19.07 17.39
C ASP A 558 -15.10 19.04 17.59
N LEU A 559 -14.59 17.94 18.16
CA LEU A 559 -13.15 17.77 18.38
C LEU A 559 -12.37 17.83 17.05
N ASN A 560 -12.89 17.23 15.97
CA ASN A 560 -12.35 17.36 14.63
C ASN A 560 -12.20 18.83 14.20
N LYS A 561 -13.25 19.65 14.34
CA LYS A 561 -13.19 21.09 14.01
C LYS A 561 -12.09 21.79 14.82
N ARG A 562 -12.10 21.62 16.14
CA ARG A 562 -11.22 22.33 17.06
C ARG A 562 -9.73 21.96 16.89
N ILE A 563 -9.43 20.71 16.54
CA ILE A 563 -8.06 20.26 16.22
C ILE A 563 -7.54 21.04 15.00
N PHE A 564 -8.29 21.03 13.89
CA PHE A 564 -7.85 21.68 12.65
C PHE A 564 -7.86 23.21 12.76
N GLU A 565 -8.81 23.78 13.48
CA GLU A 565 -8.82 25.21 13.82
C GLU A 565 -7.55 25.62 14.58
N THR A 566 -7.17 24.84 15.60
CA THR A 566 -5.95 25.07 16.39
C THR A 566 -4.69 24.96 15.54
N MET A 567 -4.61 23.93 14.68
CA MET A 567 -3.47 23.76 13.79
C MET A 567 -3.33 24.92 12.81
N TYR A 568 -4.44 25.37 12.21
CA TYR A 568 -4.40 26.47 11.24
C TYR A 568 -4.02 27.79 11.90
N TYR A 569 -4.60 28.08 13.07
CA TYR A 569 -4.23 29.25 13.88
C TYR A 569 -2.75 29.25 14.23
N ALA A 570 -2.25 28.14 14.78
CA ALA A 570 -0.85 27.99 15.16
C ALA A 570 0.11 28.10 13.97
N ALA A 571 -0.28 27.54 12.82
CA ALA A 571 0.54 27.56 11.63
C ALA A 571 0.65 28.97 11.03
N LEU A 572 -0.46 29.71 10.95
CA LEU A 572 -0.48 31.11 10.53
C LEU A 572 0.33 31.99 11.49
N GLU A 573 0.17 31.78 12.80
CA GLU A 573 0.92 32.53 13.81
C GLU A 573 2.43 32.33 13.66
N ALA A 574 2.91 31.08 13.56
CA ALA A 574 4.33 30.81 13.34
C ALA A 574 4.84 31.34 11.99
N SER A 575 4.01 31.26 10.94
CA SER A 575 4.35 31.80 9.61
C SER A 575 4.45 33.33 9.63
N CYS A 576 3.62 34.01 10.44
CA CYS A 576 3.68 35.45 10.67
C CYS A 576 4.91 35.86 11.50
N GLU A 577 5.25 35.09 12.55
CA GLU A 577 6.48 35.27 13.32
C GLU A 577 7.73 35.17 12.43
N LEU A 578 7.78 34.15 11.56
CA LEU A 578 8.87 34.01 10.57
C LEU A 578 8.89 35.15 9.54
N ALA A 579 7.73 35.66 9.12
CA ALA A 579 7.66 36.78 8.18
C ALA A 579 8.16 38.09 8.81
N LYS A 580 7.90 38.30 10.11
CA LYS A 580 8.46 39.42 10.85
C LYS A 580 10.00 39.40 10.86
N GLU A 581 10.59 38.22 10.93
CA GLU A 581 12.06 38.05 10.98
C GLU A 581 12.72 38.04 9.58
N GLN A 582 12.06 37.45 8.58
CA GLN A 582 12.66 37.11 7.28
C GLN A 582 11.93 37.70 6.07
N SER A 583 10.96 38.59 6.32
CA SER A 583 9.98 39.10 5.35
C SER A 583 8.99 38.02 4.85
N PRO A 584 7.82 38.42 4.29
CA PRO A 584 6.90 37.50 3.63
C PRO A 584 7.55 36.71 2.48
N TYR A 585 6.87 35.67 1.98
CA TYR A 585 7.28 35.04 0.72
C TYR A 585 7.09 36.00 -0.46
N GLU A 586 7.85 35.78 -1.54
CA GLU A 586 7.98 36.73 -2.66
C GLU A 586 6.62 37.10 -3.31
N SER A 587 5.73 36.13 -3.47
CA SER A 587 4.41 36.34 -4.10
C SER A 587 3.27 36.55 -3.11
N TYR A 588 3.55 37.12 -1.93
CA TYR A 588 2.56 37.40 -0.88
C TYR A 588 1.57 38.51 -1.27
N GLU A 589 2.06 39.53 -1.97
CA GLU A 589 1.21 40.60 -2.46
C GLU A 589 0.11 40.04 -3.38
N ASP A 590 -1.09 40.61 -3.26
CA ASP A 590 -2.33 40.18 -3.92
C ASP A 590 -2.91 38.81 -3.53
N SER A 591 -2.24 38.03 -2.69
CA SER A 591 -2.82 36.81 -2.13
C SER A 591 -4.06 37.13 -1.27
N PRO A 592 -5.03 36.21 -1.13
CA PRO A 592 -6.15 36.38 -0.20
C PRO A 592 -5.75 36.79 1.20
N VAL A 593 -4.71 36.16 1.76
CA VAL A 593 -4.26 36.43 3.12
C VAL A 593 -3.71 37.86 3.26
N SER A 594 -3.06 38.43 2.23
CA SER A 594 -2.64 39.84 2.26
C SER A 594 -3.83 40.81 2.23
N LYS A 595 -4.99 40.36 1.75
CA LYS A 595 -6.28 41.08 1.80
C LYS A 595 -7.07 40.77 3.07
N GLY A 596 -6.46 40.09 4.03
CA GLY A 596 -7.10 39.68 5.29
C GLY A 596 -8.12 38.55 5.15
N ILE A 597 -8.15 37.83 4.02
CA ILE A 597 -9.06 36.71 3.75
C ILE A 597 -8.35 35.40 4.10
N LEU A 598 -8.80 34.73 5.15
CA LEU A 598 -8.30 33.44 5.61
C LEU A 598 -9.12 32.28 5.01
N GLN A 599 -8.65 31.05 5.18
CA GLN A 599 -9.28 29.89 4.57
C GLN A 599 -10.76 29.75 4.91
N PHE A 600 -11.15 29.88 6.17
CA PHE A 600 -12.56 29.72 6.57
C PHE A 600 -13.47 30.82 6.01
N ASP A 601 -12.92 32.00 5.70
CA ASP A 601 -13.67 33.06 5.02
C ASP A 601 -14.06 32.61 3.60
N MET A 602 -13.17 31.90 2.88
CA MET A 602 -13.45 31.33 1.55
C MET A 602 -14.48 30.19 1.59
N TRP A 603 -14.77 29.66 2.78
CA TRP A 603 -15.82 28.67 3.02
C TRP A 603 -17.10 29.27 3.60
N ASN A 604 -17.12 30.58 3.90
CA ASN A 604 -18.20 31.25 4.62
C ASN A 604 -18.48 30.59 6.00
N VAL A 605 -17.42 30.20 6.71
CA VAL A 605 -17.50 29.57 8.03
C VAL A 605 -16.96 30.54 9.08
N THR A 606 -17.73 30.76 10.14
CA THR A 606 -17.26 31.47 11.33
C THR A 606 -16.51 30.50 12.23
N PRO A 607 -15.24 30.77 12.60
CA PRO A 607 -14.48 29.95 13.53
C PRO A 607 -15.07 29.99 14.95
N THR A 608 -14.59 29.12 15.84
CA THR A 608 -14.99 29.16 17.26
C THR A 608 -14.29 30.31 17.99
N ASP A 609 -14.70 30.58 19.23
CA ASP A 609 -14.08 31.58 20.11
C ASP A 609 -12.82 31.05 20.81
N GLN A 610 -12.32 29.87 20.43
CA GLN A 610 -11.16 29.22 21.06
C GLN A 610 -9.86 30.02 20.86
N TRP A 611 -9.72 30.74 19.74
CA TRP A 611 -8.52 31.50 19.40
C TRP A 611 -8.86 32.91 18.90
N ASP A 612 -8.01 33.88 19.24
CA ASP A 612 -8.19 35.28 18.84
C ASP A 612 -7.72 35.51 17.40
N TRP A 613 -8.64 35.27 16.46
CA TRP A 613 -8.46 35.51 15.02
C TRP A 613 -8.33 37.00 14.66
N GLY A 614 -8.89 37.91 15.47
CA GLY A 614 -8.83 39.35 15.23
C GLY A 614 -7.39 39.87 15.35
N THR A 615 -6.76 39.60 16.49
CA THR A 615 -5.35 39.95 16.73
C THR A 615 -4.42 39.27 15.72
N LEU A 616 -4.70 38.03 15.31
CA LEU A 616 -3.90 37.35 14.30
C LEU A 616 -4.00 38.03 12.92
N ARG A 617 -5.20 38.45 12.50
CA ARG A 617 -5.38 39.20 11.25
C ARG A 617 -4.62 40.53 11.27
N GLU A 618 -4.63 41.25 12.39
CA GLU A 618 -3.87 42.51 12.54
C GLU A 618 -2.36 42.27 12.42
N LYS A 619 -1.83 41.22 13.05
CA LYS A 619 -0.41 40.84 12.92
C LYS A 619 -0.05 40.44 11.48
N ILE A 620 -0.90 39.66 10.81
CA ILE A 620 -0.70 39.27 9.41
C ILE A 620 -0.74 40.50 8.50
N ALA A 621 -1.67 41.44 8.72
CA ALA A 621 -1.70 42.69 7.96
C ALA A 621 -0.43 43.52 8.14
N MET A 622 0.19 43.48 9.33
CA MET A 622 1.40 44.22 9.64
C MET A 622 2.70 43.58 9.10
N TYR A 623 2.83 42.25 9.23
CA TYR A 623 4.10 41.55 8.96
C TYR A 623 4.05 40.60 7.76
N GLY A 624 2.85 40.27 7.28
CA GLY A 624 2.59 39.18 6.34
C GLY A 624 2.83 37.79 6.93
N ILE A 625 2.95 36.79 6.03
CA ILE A 625 3.25 35.39 6.38
C ILE A 625 4.38 34.85 5.50
N ARG A 626 5.16 33.90 6.02
CA ARG A 626 6.37 33.37 5.36
C ARG A 626 6.07 32.26 4.35
N ASN A 627 4.92 31.63 4.45
CA ASN A 627 4.54 30.45 3.66
C ASN A 627 3.18 30.66 3.00
N SER A 628 3.05 30.41 1.69
CA SER A 628 1.79 30.66 0.97
C SER A 628 0.64 29.74 1.40
N VAL A 629 0.95 28.50 1.77
CA VAL A 629 -0.01 27.51 2.28
C VAL A 629 0.65 26.63 3.34
N LEU A 630 -0.15 26.03 4.22
CA LEU A 630 0.29 25.51 5.52
C LEU A 630 -0.18 24.08 5.82
N LEU A 631 -1.45 23.75 5.57
CA LEU A 631 -2.06 22.47 5.99
C LEU A 631 -2.44 21.61 4.78
N ALA A 632 -2.09 20.32 4.84
CA ALA A 632 -2.45 19.33 3.81
C ALA A 632 -2.44 17.90 4.41
N PRO A 633 -3.57 17.39 4.94
CA PRO A 633 -3.63 16.04 5.49
C PRO A 633 -3.39 14.96 4.43
N MET A 634 -2.17 14.40 4.44
CA MET A 634 -1.69 13.35 3.55
C MET A 634 -1.99 11.94 4.07
N PRO A 635 -1.87 10.89 3.24
CA PRO A 635 -1.86 9.52 3.72
C PRO A 635 -0.55 9.26 4.48
N THR A 636 -0.65 8.66 5.68
CA THR A 636 0.50 8.43 6.56
C THR A 636 0.86 6.94 6.68
N ALA A 637 0.59 6.14 5.65
CA ALA A 637 0.74 4.67 5.66
C ALA A 637 2.03 4.14 6.33
N SER A 638 3.20 4.69 6.00
CA SER A 638 4.46 4.27 6.62
C SER A 638 4.73 4.94 7.97
N THR A 639 4.50 6.25 8.11
CA THR A 639 4.82 7.02 9.31
C THR A 639 3.88 6.74 10.48
N ALA A 640 2.59 6.53 10.20
CA ALA A 640 1.60 6.05 11.17
C ALA A 640 1.95 4.66 11.70
N GLN A 641 2.41 3.75 10.83
CA GLN A 641 2.90 2.45 11.27
C GLN A 641 4.14 2.56 12.17
N ILE A 642 5.08 3.47 11.85
CA ILE A 642 6.27 3.71 12.70
C ILE A 642 5.84 4.19 14.09
N LEU A 643 4.94 5.17 14.18
CA LEU A 643 4.48 5.70 15.46
C LEU A 643 3.46 4.81 16.19
N GLY A 644 2.88 3.82 15.50
CA GLY A 644 1.87 2.92 16.04
C GLY A 644 0.46 3.52 16.08
N ASN A 645 0.14 4.42 15.15
CA ASN A 645 -1.17 5.06 15.00
C ASN A 645 -1.92 4.52 13.78
N ASN A 646 -3.23 4.77 13.70
CA ASN A 646 -4.03 4.63 12.50
C ASN A 646 -3.71 5.72 11.47
N GLU A 647 -3.98 5.42 10.21
CA GLU A 647 -3.63 6.31 9.09
C GLU A 647 -4.46 7.60 9.10
N SER A 648 -3.75 8.72 9.00
CA SER A 648 -4.27 10.06 8.71
C SER A 648 -5.54 10.43 9.52
N ILE A 649 -6.57 10.87 8.79
CA ILE A 649 -7.94 11.19 9.23
C ILE A 649 -8.90 10.00 9.10
N GLU A 650 -8.40 8.78 8.83
CA GLU A 650 -9.26 7.64 8.52
C GLU A 650 -9.77 6.94 9.78
N PRO A 651 -11.02 6.43 9.77
CA PRO A 651 -11.46 5.44 10.74
C PRO A 651 -10.69 4.13 10.60
N TYR A 652 -10.73 3.28 11.63
CA TYR A 652 -10.20 1.92 11.50
C TYR A 652 -10.96 1.14 10.42
N THR A 653 -10.23 0.62 9.44
CA THR A 653 -10.83 -0.17 8.35
C THR A 653 -11.31 -1.54 8.82
N SER A 654 -10.72 -2.06 9.88
CA SER A 654 -11.07 -3.30 10.56
C SER A 654 -10.44 -3.33 11.95
N ASN A 655 -11.10 -3.96 12.93
CA ASN A 655 -10.48 -4.23 14.24
C ASN A 655 -9.60 -5.48 14.26
N VAL A 656 -9.49 -6.20 13.14
CA VAL A 656 -8.53 -7.30 12.96
C VAL A 656 -7.85 -7.16 11.60
N PHE A 657 -6.53 -7.25 11.57
CA PHE A 657 -5.75 -7.05 10.36
C PHE A 657 -4.55 -8.00 10.31
N THR A 658 -4.06 -8.21 9.09
CA THR A 658 -2.86 -9.00 8.83
C THR A 658 -1.69 -8.04 8.56
N ARG A 659 -0.52 -8.31 9.14
CA ARG A 659 0.73 -7.59 8.80
C ARG A 659 1.75 -8.55 8.22
N ASN A 660 2.32 -8.18 7.08
CA ASN A 660 3.49 -8.86 6.53
C ASN A 660 4.74 -8.12 7.00
N VAL A 661 5.67 -8.84 7.61
CA VAL A 661 6.98 -8.35 8.06
C VAL A 661 8.04 -9.14 7.32
N LEU A 662 9.05 -8.46 6.78
CA LEU A 662 10.24 -9.12 6.28
C LEU A 662 11.20 -9.35 7.45
N SER A 663 11.52 -10.61 7.71
CA SER A 663 12.56 -11.05 8.64
C SER A 663 13.69 -11.69 7.82
N GLY A 664 14.71 -10.90 7.51
CA GLY A 664 15.78 -11.33 6.60
C GLY A 664 15.25 -11.69 5.22
N SER A 665 15.55 -12.90 4.74
CA SER A 665 15.05 -13.45 3.47
C SER A 665 13.63 -14.00 3.53
N PHE A 666 13.00 -14.05 4.72
CA PHE A 666 11.69 -14.64 4.92
C PHE A 666 10.61 -13.57 5.16
N GLN A 667 9.43 -13.76 4.58
CA GLN A 667 8.25 -12.96 4.92
C GLN A 667 7.49 -13.66 6.04
N ALA A 668 7.55 -13.11 7.25
CA ALA A 668 6.66 -13.49 8.34
C ALA A 668 5.30 -12.80 8.13
N LYS A 669 4.23 -13.59 8.04
CA LYS A 669 2.86 -13.08 7.93
C LYS A 669 2.17 -13.27 9.28
N PHE A 670 2.04 -12.17 10.03
CA PHE A 670 1.29 -12.15 11.28
C PHE A 670 -0.19 -11.99 10.94
N GLN A 671 -0.96 -13.05 11.20
CA GLN A 671 -2.41 -13.05 11.09
C GLN A 671 -3.03 -12.57 12.40
N ASP A 672 -4.27 -12.11 12.33
CA ASP A 672 -5.08 -11.82 13.52
C ASP A 672 -4.50 -10.79 14.50
N ILE A 673 -3.89 -9.71 13.97
CA ILE A 673 -3.51 -8.58 14.82
C ILE A 673 -4.77 -7.75 15.09
N PHE A 674 -5.16 -7.66 16.35
CA PHE A 674 -6.34 -6.92 16.77
C PHE A 674 -6.02 -5.45 17.04
N ASN A 675 -7.04 -4.61 16.93
CA ASN A 675 -6.99 -3.23 17.42
C ASN A 675 -6.67 -3.25 18.93
N MET A 676 -5.52 -2.68 19.29
CA MET A 676 -5.00 -2.72 20.66
C MET A 676 -5.92 -2.01 21.64
N HIS A 677 -6.61 -0.94 21.22
CA HIS A 677 -7.57 -0.23 22.08
C HIS A 677 -8.77 -1.12 22.39
N LEU A 678 -9.34 -1.79 21.37
CA LEU A 678 -10.45 -2.74 21.55
C LEU A 678 -10.01 -3.90 22.46
N MET A 679 -8.81 -4.44 22.23
CA MET A 679 -8.30 -5.54 23.05
C MET A 679 -8.20 -5.14 24.52
N ASN A 680 -7.65 -3.96 24.82
CA ASN A 680 -7.55 -3.46 26.19
C ASN A 680 -8.94 -3.26 26.83
N ASP A 681 -9.89 -2.64 26.13
CA ASP A 681 -11.25 -2.47 26.64
C ASP A 681 -11.95 -3.82 26.91
N LEU A 682 -11.77 -4.81 26.04
CA LEU A 682 -12.33 -6.14 26.25
C LEU A 682 -11.64 -6.89 27.38
N MET A 683 -10.38 -6.59 27.67
CA MET A 683 -9.68 -7.11 28.86
C MET A 683 -10.19 -6.46 30.13
N ASP A 684 -10.36 -5.13 30.14
CA ASP A 684 -10.90 -4.38 31.29
C ASP A 684 -12.34 -4.80 31.61
N LEU A 685 -13.08 -5.34 30.63
CA LEU A 685 -14.41 -5.91 30.77
C LEU A 685 -14.42 -7.42 31.04
N ASP A 686 -13.26 -8.08 31.19
CA ASP A 686 -13.11 -9.53 31.34
C ASP A 686 -13.76 -10.37 30.21
N LEU A 687 -13.90 -9.79 29.02
CA LEU A 687 -14.48 -10.42 27.83
C LEU A 687 -13.43 -11.02 26.87
N TRP A 688 -12.14 -10.72 27.08
CA TRP A 688 -11.07 -11.16 26.17
C TRP A 688 -10.64 -12.62 26.42
N ASN A 689 -11.11 -13.53 25.58
CA ASN A 689 -10.73 -14.94 25.55
C ASN A 689 -10.61 -15.46 24.11
N ASP A 690 -10.20 -16.72 23.94
CA ASP A 690 -10.02 -17.30 22.59
C ASP A 690 -11.33 -17.35 21.79
N ASP A 691 -12.49 -17.53 22.45
CA ASP A 691 -13.80 -17.47 21.79
C ASP A 691 -14.10 -16.06 21.26
N MET A 692 -13.75 -15.01 22.01
CA MET A 692 -13.89 -13.60 21.57
C MET A 692 -13.03 -13.31 20.34
N LYS A 693 -11.81 -13.81 20.31
CA LYS A 693 -10.93 -13.69 19.14
C LYS A 693 -11.58 -14.35 17.92
N LEU A 694 -12.04 -15.58 18.08
CA LEU A 694 -12.69 -16.33 17.00
C LEU A 694 -13.97 -15.65 16.50
N GLU A 695 -14.78 -15.09 17.40
CA GLU A 695 -15.99 -14.33 17.01
C GLU A 695 -15.65 -13.06 16.24
N ILE A 696 -14.65 -12.28 16.69
CA ILE A 696 -14.22 -11.07 15.98
C ILE A 696 -13.64 -11.43 14.60
N ILE A 697 -12.82 -12.49 14.50
CA ILE A 697 -12.27 -12.99 13.22
C ILE A 697 -13.38 -13.44 12.28
N LYS A 698 -14.36 -14.21 12.79
CA LYS A 698 -15.55 -14.67 12.04
C LYS A 698 -16.35 -13.48 11.51
N ASN A 699 -16.46 -12.41 12.29
CA ASN A 699 -17.11 -11.16 11.89
C ASN A 699 -16.16 -10.20 11.15
N LYS A 700 -14.98 -10.66 10.72
CA LYS A 700 -13.99 -9.88 9.95
C LYS A 700 -13.59 -8.55 10.60
N GLY A 701 -13.45 -8.57 11.92
CA GLY A 701 -13.10 -7.40 12.73
C GLY A 701 -14.29 -6.52 13.12
N SER A 702 -15.51 -6.85 12.68
CA SER A 702 -16.71 -6.20 13.20
C SER A 702 -17.03 -6.72 14.61
N VAL A 703 -17.42 -5.80 15.49
CA VAL A 703 -17.93 -6.12 16.83
C VAL A 703 -19.44 -5.90 16.95
N GLN A 704 -20.12 -5.47 15.89
CA GLN A 704 -21.53 -5.05 15.96
C GLN A 704 -22.47 -6.21 16.30
N ASN A 705 -22.20 -7.40 15.74
CA ASN A 705 -23.04 -8.59 15.91
C ASN A 705 -22.68 -9.45 17.14
N ILE A 706 -21.73 -9.00 17.97
CA ILE A 706 -21.29 -9.74 19.15
C ILE A 706 -22.08 -9.24 20.37
N VAL A 707 -23.13 -9.98 20.75
CA VAL A 707 -24.13 -9.57 21.76
C VAL A 707 -23.52 -9.33 23.14
N ARG A 708 -22.48 -10.08 23.50
CA ARG A 708 -21.78 -9.94 24.79
C ARG A 708 -20.96 -8.65 24.92
N ILE A 709 -20.68 -7.93 23.84
CA ILE A 709 -19.97 -6.65 23.90
C ILE A 709 -20.98 -5.52 24.15
N PRO A 710 -20.82 -4.68 25.18
CA PRO A 710 -21.72 -3.57 25.47
C PRO A 710 -21.89 -2.62 24.28
N GLN A 711 -23.09 -2.04 24.14
CA GLN A 711 -23.41 -1.14 23.01
C GLN A 711 -22.44 0.02 22.88
N GLU A 712 -22.02 0.64 23.98
CA GLU A 712 -21.05 1.74 23.99
C GLU A 712 -19.71 1.35 23.33
N ILE A 713 -19.21 0.15 23.64
CA ILE A 713 -17.98 -0.40 23.04
C ILE A 713 -18.21 -0.71 21.56
N ARG A 714 -19.37 -1.28 21.20
CA ARG A 714 -19.72 -1.54 19.79
C ARG A 714 -19.77 -0.23 18.99
N ASP A 715 -20.35 0.83 19.53
CA ASP A 715 -20.41 2.13 18.87
C ASP A 715 -19.02 2.78 18.71
N LEU A 716 -18.15 2.64 19.72
CA LEU A 716 -16.79 3.17 19.69
C LEU A 716 -15.92 2.49 18.63
N TYR A 717 -16.06 1.17 18.46
CA TYR A 717 -15.24 0.36 17.55
C TYR A 717 -15.96 -0.03 16.26
N LYS A 718 -16.92 0.78 15.81
CA LYS A 718 -17.43 0.68 14.43
C LYS A 718 -16.26 0.75 13.45
N THR A 719 -16.28 -0.13 12.46
CA THR A 719 -15.34 -0.07 11.34
C THR A 719 -15.84 0.94 10.31
N VAL A 720 -14.96 1.42 9.43
CA VAL A 720 -15.35 2.38 8.37
C VAL A 720 -16.50 1.89 7.48
N TRP A 721 -16.68 0.58 7.35
CA TRP A 721 -17.73 -0.07 6.55
C TRP A 721 -19.11 -0.03 7.21
N GLU A 722 -19.16 0.31 8.49
CA GLU A 722 -20.37 0.40 9.33
C GLU A 722 -20.75 1.87 9.60
N MET A 723 -19.94 2.80 9.11
CA MET A 723 -20.14 4.24 9.26
C MET A 723 -20.80 4.83 8.02
N SER A 724 -21.65 5.84 8.24
CA SER A 724 -22.20 6.68 7.18
C SER A 724 -21.07 7.45 6.49
N GLN A 725 -20.89 7.22 5.19
CA GLN A 725 -19.92 8.00 4.39
C GLN A 725 -20.32 9.48 4.29
N ARG A 726 -21.61 9.79 4.45
CA ARG A 726 -22.11 11.17 4.53
C ARG A 726 -21.50 11.91 5.73
N ASP A 727 -21.42 11.25 6.88
CA ASP A 727 -20.86 11.82 8.11
C ASP A 727 -19.35 12.06 7.95
N ILE A 728 -18.65 11.13 7.29
CA ILE A 728 -17.23 11.28 6.95
C ILE A 728 -17.00 12.49 6.04
N ILE A 729 -17.87 12.70 5.04
CA ILE A 729 -17.84 13.87 4.15
C ILE A 729 -18.13 15.16 4.93
N ASP A 730 -19.11 15.16 5.84
CA ASP A 730 -19.41 16.31 6.68
C ASP A 730 -18.23 16.70 7.58
N MET A 731 -17.58 15.72 8.22
CA MET A 731 -16.36 15.96 9.00
C MET A 731 -15.19 16.47 8.13
N ALA A 732 -15.09 15.99 6.88
CA ALA A 732 -14.10 16.45 5.92
C ALA A 732 -14.34 17.90 5.48
N ALA A 733 -15.59 18.30 5.27
CA ALA A 733 -15.96 19.67 4.96
C ALA A 733 -15.71 20.61 6.15
N ASP A 734 -16.08 20.17 7.35
CA ASP A 734 -15.87 20.91 8.59
C ASP A 734 -14.39 21.26 8.81
N ARG A 735 -13.48 20.29 8.65
CA ARG A 735 -12.03 20.55 8.73
C ARG A 735 -11.49 21.29 7.51
N GLY A 736 -12.14 21.12 6.35
CA GLY A 736 -11.78 21.76 5.08
C GLY A 736 -11.77 23.29 5.16
N ALA A 737 -12.62 23.87 6.02
CA ALA A 737 -12.63 25.31 6.33
C ALA A 737 -11.32 25.82 6.95
N PHE A 738 -10.51 24.93 7.54
CA PHE A 738 -9.23 25.28 8.15
C PHE A 738 -8.03 24.69 7.39
N ILE A 739 -8.24 24.07 6.22
CA ILE A 739 -7.19 23.48 5.38
C ILE A 739 -7.07 24.27 4.09
N ASP A 740 -5.95 24.98 3.93
CA ASP A 740 -5.67 25.87 2.79
C ASP A 740 -5.27 25.13 1.51
N GLN A 741 -4.77 23.89 1.61
CA GLN A 741 -4.65 22.96 0.48
C GLN A 741 -5.86 22.03 0.41
N SER A 742 -5.71 20.71 0.40
CA SER A 742 -6.81 19.72 0.44
C SER A 742 -6.48 18.60 1.42
N GLN A 743 -7.21 17.48 1.35
CA GLN A 743 -7.01 16.30 2.19
C GLN A 743 -7.22 15.03 1.37
N SER A 744 -6.42 14.00 1.63
CA SER A 744 -6.55 12.68 0.95
C SER A 744 -7.75 11.91 1.51
N LEU A 745 -8.94 12.14 0.95
CA LEU A 745 -10.18 11.56 1.44
C LEU A 745 -10.51 10.22 0.76
N ASN A 746 -10.20 9.10 1.40
CA ASN A 746 -10.67 7.80 0.95
C ASN A 746 -12.17 7.60 1.28
N ILE A 747 -12.86 6.95 0.37
CA ILE A 747 -14.27 6.57 0.50
C ILE A 747 -14.38 5.06 0.60
N PHE A 748 -15.25 4.57 1.47
CA PHE A 748 -15.44 3.15 1.71
C PHE A 748 -16.90 2.75 1.48
N LEU A 749 -17.14 1.97 0.42
CA LEU A 749 -18.46 1.42 0.11
C LEU A 749 -18.37 -0.10 0.00
N ALA A 750 -18.98 -0.82 0.95
CA ALA A 750 -18.91 -2.28 0.97
C ALA A 750 -19.55 -2.92 -0.27
N ARG A 751 -20.65 -2.36 -0.77
CA ARG A 751 -21.38 -2.80 -1.97
C ARG A 751 -21.66 -1.58 -2.86
N PRO A 752 -20.66 -1.12 -3.62
CA PRO A 752 -20.84 0.06 -4.45
C PRO A 752 -21.87 -0.19 -5.56
N ASN A 753 -22.74 0.77 -5.80
CA ASN A 753 -23.60 0.81 -6.97
C ASN A 753 -23.65 2.24 -7.54
N TYR A 754 -24.23 2.37 -8.74
CA TYR A 754 -24.29 3.65 -9.44
C TYR A 754 -24.95 4.76 -8.60
N SER A 755 -26.06 4.46 -7.95
CA SER A 755 -26.82 5.42 -7.13
C SER A 755 -26.05 5.87 -5.87
N SER A 756 -25.43 4.93 -5.16
CA SER A 756 -24.67 5.24 -3.94
C SER A 756 -23.42 6.08 -4.22
N ILE A 757 -22.70 5.76 -5.31
CA ILE A 757 -21.50 6.53 -5.68
C ILE A 757 -21.90 7.92 -6.19
N THR A 758 -22.94 7.98 -7.02
CA THR A 758 -23.44 9.25 -7.56
C THR A 758 -23.86 10.20 -6.44
N SER A 759 -24.75 9.75 -5.55
CA SER A 759 -25.24 10.58 -4.44
C SER A 759 -24.10 11.07 -3.54
N MET A 760 -23.11 10.24 -3.25
CA MET A 760 -21.94 10.58 -2.46
C MET A 760 -21.04 11.63 -3.13
N HIS A 761 -20.71 11.48 -4.41
CA HIS A 761 -19.88 12.46 -5.12
C HIS A 761 -20.56 13.82 -5.20
N PHE A 762 -21.84 13.83 -5.57
CA PHE A 762 -22.65 15.05 -5.59
C PHE A 762 -22.73 15.71 -4.21
N TYR A 763 -22.85 14.90 -3.14
CA TYR A 763 -22.85 15.42 -1.78
C TYR A 763 -21.51 16.09 -1.40
N GLY A 764 -20.38 15.44 -1.70
CA GLY A 764 -19.05 16.00 -1.46
C GLY A 764 -18.80 17.29 -2.24
N TRP A 765 -19.23 17.34 -3.51
CA TRP A 765 -19.17 18.54 -4.33
C TRP A 765 -20.02 19.68 -3.76
N GLN A 766 -21.28 19.42 -3.41
CA GLN A 766 -22.20 20.41 -2.83
C GLN A 766 -21.72 20.96 -1.49
N LYS A 767 -21.01 20.13 -0.70
CA LYS A 767 -20.35 20.55 0.54
C LYS A 767 -19.11 21.40 0.32
N GLY A 768 -18.68 21.55 -0.93
CA GLY A 768 -17.54 22.37 -1.31
C GLY A 768 -16.20 21.75 -0.96
N LEU A 769 -16.10 20.41 -0.92
CA LEU A 769 -14.81 19.72 -0.82
C LEU A 769 -13.93 20.06 -2.02
N LYS A 770 -12.61 20.15 -1.81
CA LYS A 770 -11.63 20.26 -2.89
C LYS A 770 -11.35 18.90 -3.53
N THR A 771 -11.04 17.90 -2.71
CA THR A 771 -10.94 16.50 -3.10
C THR A 771 -12.19 15.76 -2.64
N GLY A 772 -13.03 15.35 -3.58
CA GLY A 772 -14.23 14.56 -3.30
C GLY A 772 -13.90 13.10 -2.99
N MET A 773 -12.87 12.56 -3.65
CA MET A 773 -12.44 11.18 -3.45
C MET A 773 -10.98 10.99 -3.87
N TYR A 774 -10.18 10.41 -2.97
CA TYR A 774 -8.89 9.81 -3.28
C TYR A 774 -9.12 8.41 -3.86
N TYR A 775 -9.14 7.34 -3.04
CA TYR A 775 -9.57 6.02 -3.50
C TYR A 775 -11.01 5.70 -3.14
N LEU A 776 -11.71 5.02 -4.05
CA LEU A 776 -12.86 4.20 -3.69
C LEU A 776 -12.36 2.83 -3.20
N ARG A 777 -12.67 2.50 -1.94
CA ARG A 777 -12.39 1.20 -1.34
C ARG A 777 -13.67 0.38 -1.26
N THR A 778 -13.60 -0.87 -1.73
CA THR A 778 -14.75 -1.78 -1.81
C THR A 778 -14.43 -3.09 -1.09
N ARG A 779 -15.47 -3.86 -0.73
CA ARG A 779 -15.32 -5.23 -0.25
C ARG A 779 -15.79 -6.20 -1.34
N PRO A 780 -15.14 -7.38 -1.49
CA PRO A 780 -15.64 -8.42 -2.38
C PRO A 780 -17.10 -8.79 -2.05
N ALA A 781 -17.94 -8.97 -3.07
CA ALA A 781 -19.35 -9.28 -2.89
C ALA A 781 -19.58 -10.70 -2.31
N VAL A 782 -18.63 -11.61 -2.55
CA VAL A 782 -18.66 -12.99 -2.05
C VAL A 782 -17.48 -13.17 -1.11
N ASP A 783 -17.80 -13.64 0.10
CA ASP A 783 -16.80 -13.99 1.08
C ASP A 783 -16.14 -15.30 0.67
N ALA A 784 -14.80 -15.30 0.51
CA ALA A 784 -14.07 -16.57 0.45
C ALA A 784 -14.36 -17.34 1.76
N VAL A 785 -14.74 -18.62 1.65
CA VAL A 785 -14.98 -19.48 2.81
C VAL A 785 -13.72 -19.50 3.68
N GLN A 786 -13.84 -19.01 4.92
CA GLN A 786 -12.73 -19.02 5.87
C GLN A 786 -12.57 -20.45 6.41
N PHE A 787 -11.42 -21.08 6.14
CA PHE A 787 -11.10 -22.45 6.56
C PHE A 787 -10.48 -22.54 7.98
N THR A 788 -10.45 -21.44 8.74
CA THR A 788 -9.66 -21.32 9.97
C THR A 788 -10.40 -21.60 11.28
N VAL A 789 -11.71 -21.84 11.25
CA VAL A 789 -12.50 -22.05 12.47
C VAL A 789 -13.00 -23.49 12.55
N ASP A 790 -12.64 -24.21 13.62
CA ASP A 790 -13.28 -25.48 13.94
C ASP A 790 -14.75 -25.21 14.29
N LYS A 791 -15.66 -25.65 13.42
CA LYS A 791 -17.09 -25.33 13.54
C LYS A 791 -17.74 -26.00 14.75
N THR A 792 -17.11 -27.00 15.36
CA THR A 792 -17.57 -27.70 16.56
C THR A 792 -17.55 -26.79 17.78
N LEU A 793 -16.45 -26.05 18.00
CA LEU A 793 -16.28 -25.14 19.15
C LEU A 793 -17.34 -24.02 19.18
N LEU A 794 -17.79 -23.56 18.01
CA LEU A 794 -18.85 -22.54 17.92
C LEU A 794 -20.26 -23.06 18.16
N LYS A 795 -20.52 -24.37 18.04
CA LYS A 795 -21.86 -24.95 18.20
C LYS A 795 -22.21 -25.24 19.65
N GLU A 796 -21.23 -25.49 20.52
CA GLU A 796 -21.49 -25.87 21.91
C GLU A 796 -22.08 -24.73 22.76
N TYR A 797 -21.85 -23.47 22.39
CA TYR A 797 -22.41 -22.30 23.11
C TYR A 797 -23.71 -21.74 22.51
N GLY A 798 -24.08 -22.14 21.28
CA GLY A 798 -25.35 -21.74 20.66
C GLY A 798 -26.59 -22.47 21.19
N ASN A 799 -26.40 -23.54 21.97
CA ASN A 799 -27.47 -24.40 22.49
C ASN A 799 -27.73 -24.25 24.00
N VAL A 800 -27.07 -23.33 24.70
CA VAL A 800 -27.16 -23.21 26.18
C VAL A 800 -28.13 -22.10 26.64
N SER A 801 -28.94 -21.54 25.74
CA SER A 801 -29.88 -20.44 26.06
C SER A 801 -31.27 -20.57 25.42
N ALA A 802 -31.70 -21.78 25.05
CA ALA A 802 -32.96 -22.00 24.33
C ALA A 802 -33.99 -22.94 25.03
N ASP A 803 -33.72 -23.43 26.24
CA ASP A 803 -34.65 -24.29 27.00
C ASP A 803 -35.24 -23.52 28.19
N ASN A 804 -36.19 -22.61 27.93
CA ASN A 804 -37.22 -22.11 28.85
C ASN A 804 -38.08 -21.06 28.14
N ASP A 805 -39.03 -21.50 27.30
CA ASP A 805 -40.41 -20.98 27.27
C ASP A 805 -41.22 -21.62 26.14
N SER A 806 -42.36 -22.18 26.53
CA SER A 806 -43.25 -22.98 25.69
C SER A 806 -44.52 -22.21 25.30
N LYS A 807 -44.97 -22.40 24.05
CA LYS A 807 -46.32 -22.11 23.47
C LYS A 807 -46.60 -20.61 23.25
N SER A 808 -47.10 -20.11 22.11
CA SER A 808 -47.92 -20.63 21.02
C SER A 808 -48.01 -19.56 19.91
N GLY A 809 -48.15 -19.96 18.64
CA GLY A 809 -48.98 -19.21 17.67
C GLY A 809 -48.34 -18.68 16.37
N SER A 810 -48.70 -19.34 15.25
CA SER A 810 -48.84 -18.86 13.84
C SER A 810 -47.62 -18.51 12.97
N ASN A 811 -47.42 -19.37 11.95
CA ASN A 811 -46.61 -19.26 10.72
C ASN A 811 -47.13 -18.16 9.76
N PRO A 812 -46.27 -17.60 8.88
CA PRO A 812 -46.17 -18.16 7.52
C PRO A 812 -44.76 -18.20 6.87
N ASP A 813 -44.53 -19.35 6.22
CA ASP A 813 -43.88 -19.60 4.92
C ASP A 813 -42.33 -19.54 4.73
N PRO A 814 -41.63 -20.69 4.69
CA PRO A 814 -40.22 -20.80 4.32
C PRO A 814 -40.08 -20.99 2.79
N GLY A 815 -40.41 -19.97 2.00
CA GLY A 815 -40.46 -20.08 0.53
C GLY A 815 -39.44 -19.26 -0.26
N SER A 816 -38.82 -18.20 0.29
CA SER A 816 -38.19 -17.16 -0.55
C SER A 816 -36.66 -17.01 -0.43
N ALA A 817 -36.00 -17.64 0.54
CA ALA A 817 -34.57 -17.42 0.81
C ALA A 817 -33.62 -18.34 -0.01
N ASN A 818 -34.07 -19.54 -0.41
CA ASN A 818 -33.24 -20.49 -1.18
C ASN A 818 -33.37 -20.34 -2.70
N GLU A 819 -34.43 -19.70 -3.21
CA GLU A 819 -34.59 -19.44 -4.65
C GLU A 819 -33.79 -18.22 -5.13
N LEU A 820 -33.59 -17.21 -4.27
CA LEU A 820 -32.80 -16.03 -4.60
C LEU A 820 -31.29 -16.32 -4.64
N THR A 821 -30.79 -17.20 -3.79
CA THR A 821 -29.37 -17.61 -3.79
C THR A 821 -29.02 -18.44 -5.03
N THR A 822 -29.98 -19.24 -5.50
CA THR A 822 -29.82 -20.06 -6.72
C THR A 822 -29.92 -19.21 -7.99
N LYS A 823 -30.88 -18.27 -8.07
CA LYS A 823 -31.02 -17.33 -9.20
C LYS A 823 -29.93 -16.24 -9.24
N MET A 824 -29.33 -15.88 -8.11
CA MET A 824 -28.19 -14.95 -8.05
C MET A 824 -26.87 -15.59 -8.52
N MET A 825 -26.75 -16.92 -8.48
CA MET A 825 -25.63 -17.66 -9.08
C MET A 825 -25.76 -17.78 -10.60
N GLU A 826 -26.98 -17.85 -11.13
CA GLU A 826 -27.22 -18.03 -12.58
C GLU A 826 -27.13 -16.74 -13.41
N CYS A 827 -27.28 -15.56 -12.80
CA CYS A 827 -27.37 -14.29 -13.55
C CYS A 827 -26.07 -13.45 -13.66
N ARG A 828 -24.91 -13.94 -13.21
CA ARG A 828 -23.65 -13.13 -13.15
C ARG A 828 -22.40 -13.78 -13.71
N MET A 829 -22.51 -14.89 -14.43
CA MET A 829 -21.35 -15.65 -14.93
C MET A 829 -21.29 -15.64 -16.45
N SER A 830 -20.84 -14.53 -17.04
CA SER A 830 -20.84 -14.34 -18.50
C SER A 830 -19.62 -14.92 -19.24
N ASN A 831 -18.56 -15.36 -18.55
CA ASN A 831 -17.38 -15.96 -19.19
C ASN A 831 -16.99 -17.33 -18.60
N GLY A 832 -16.66 -18.28 -19.47
CA GLY A 832 -16.26 -19.65 -19.10
C GLY A 832 -14.91 -19.74 -18.36
N GLU A 833 -14.03 -18.75 -18.55
CA GLU A 833 -12.72 -18.72 -17.90
C GLU A 833 -12.81 -18.48 -16.37
N ASP A 834 -13.78 -17.67 -15.93
CA ASP A 834 -13.99 -17.37 -14.50
C ASP A 834 -14.45 -18.61 -13.71
N LYS A 835 -15.24 -19.48 -14.35
CA LYS A 835 -15.65 -20.78 -13.75
C LYS A 835 -14.45 -21.68 -13.49
N ILE A 836 -13.51 -21.74 -14.44
CA ILE A 836 -12.34 -22.60 -14.34
C ILE A 836 -11.40 -22.07 -13.24
N GLN A 837 -11.15 -20.76 -13.18
CA GLN A 837 -10.30 -20.18 -12.13
C GLN A 837 -10.86 -20.39 -10.72
N LEU A 838 -12.19 -20.30 -10.54
CA LEU A 838 -12.82 -20.54 -9.25
C LEU A 838 -12.69 -22.02 -8.82
N VAL A 839 -12.91 -22.97 -9.73
CA VAL A 839 -12.74 -24.42 -9.46
C VAL A 839 -11.28 -24.72 -9.14
N VAL A 840 -10.34 -24.12 -9.86
CA VAL A 840 -8.89 -24.23 -9.60
C VAL A 840 -8.54 -23.69 -8.21
N ALA A 841 -9.03 -22.49 -7.86
CA ALA A 841 -8.79 -21.87 -6.57
C ALA A 841 -9.40 -22.69 -5.41
N PHE A 842 -10.61 -23.20 -5.60
CA PHE A 842 -11.29 -24.05 -4.62
C PHE A 842 -10.57 -25.40 -4.44
N GLY A 843 -10.13 -26.02 -5.53
CA GLY A 843 -9.33 -27.25 -5.50
C GLY A 843 -8.02 -27.06 -4.74
N ARG A 844 -7.32 -25.93 -4.97
CA ARG A 844 -6.12 -25.56 -4.19
C ARG A 844 -6.42 -25.38 -2.70
N GLN A 845 -7.52 -24.73 -2.36
CA GLN A 845 -7.91 -24.50 -0.97
C GLN A 845 -8.21 -25.82 -0.23
N MET A 846 -8.91 -26.74 -0.89
CA MET A 846 -9.22 -28.07 -0.35
C MET A 846 -8.02 -29.01 -0.30
N SER A 847 -6.98 -28.76 -1.11
CA SER A 847 -5.81 -29.65 -1.18
C SER A 847 -4.92 -29.58 0.07
N ARG A 848 -4.77 -28.39 0.66
CA ARG A 848 -3.80 -28.16 1.75
C ARG A 848 -4.06 -28.99 3.02
N PRO A 849 -5.30 -29.13 3.54
CA PRO A 849 -5.56 -29.96 4.72
C PRO A 849 -5.21 -31.44 4.50
N ILE A 850 -5.53 -31.98 3.33
CA ILE A 850 -5.24 -33.37 2.97
C ILE A 850 -3.72 -33.53 2.77
N ALA A 851 -3.08 -32.59 2.08
CA ALA A 851 -1.62 -32.59 1.89
C ALA A 851 -0.89 -32.59 3.25
N ARG A 852 -1.34 -31.81 4.23
CA ARG A 852 -0.79 -31.84 5.61
C ARG A 852 -0.91 -33.21 6.27
N LYS A 853 -2.02 -33.92 6.08
CA LYS A 853 -2.16 -35.30 6.59
C LYS A 853 -1.19 -36.26 5.88
N ILE A 854 -0.99 -36.12 4.57
CA ILE A 854 -0.01 -36.90 3.81
C ILE A 854 1.41 -36.60 4.30
N ILE A 855 1.75 -35.34 4.53
CA ILE A 855 3.06 -34.93 5.07
C ILE A 855 3.27 -35.55 6.45
N ALA A 856 2.28 -35.45 7.35
CA ALA A 856 2.35 -36.05 8.68
C ALA A 856 2.50 -37.59 8.64
N TYR A 857 1.85 -38.25 7.68
CA TYR A 857 1.98 -39.69 7.46
C TYR A 857 3.33 -40.07 6.84
N ALA A 858 3.84 -39.26 5.90
CA ALA A 858 5.13 -39.46 5.25
C ALA A 858 6.30 -39.36 6.25
N ILE A 859 6.18 -38.50 7.26
CA ILE A 859 7.15 -38.42 8.36
C ILE A 859 7.25 -39.76 9.11
N LYS A 860 6.15 -40.51 9.23
CA LYS A 860 6.09 -41.80 9.93
C LYS A 860 6.43 -43.01 9.04
N HIS A 861 6.33 -42.89 7.72
CA HIS A 861 6.57 -43.99 6.78
C HIS A 861 7.72 -43.71 5.80
N PRO A 862 8.95 -44.18 6.11
CA PRO A 862 10.15 -43.94 5.30
C PRO A 862 10.03 -44.39 3.84
N TYR A 863 9.24 -45.42 3.56
CA TYR A 863 9.02 -45.90 2.19
C TYR A 863 8.29 -44.86 1.33
N LEU A 864 7.17 -44.31 1.82
CA LEU A 864 6.41 -43.27 1.13
C LEU A 864 7.25 -42.00 0.95
N ARG A 865 7.98 -41.60 2.00
CA ARG A 865 8.89 -40.46 1.99
C ARG A 865 9.98 -40.61 0.92
N ASN A 866 10.78 -41.67 0.99
CA ASN A 866 12.02 -41.78 0.24
C ASN A 866 11.83 -42.29 -1.20
N ARG A 867 10.83 -43.14 -1.45
CA ARG A 867 10.61 -43.70 -2.81
C ARG A 867 9.56 -42.97 -3.63
N ILE A 868 8.66 -42.23 -3.00
CA ILE A 868 7.54 -41.59 -3.71
C ILE A 868 7.63 -40.07 -3.60
N LEU A 869 7.46 -39.51 -2.40
CA LEU A 869 7.29 -38.07 -2.25
C LEU A 869 8.56 -37.27 -2.55
N VAL A 870 9.72 -37.69 -2.05
CA VAL A 870 10.99 -36.97 -2.31
C VAL A 870 11.39 -37.00 -3.79
N PRO A 871 11.38 -38.16 -4.50
CA PRO A 871 11.66 -38.19 -5.94
C PRO A 871 10.67 -37.37 -6.77
N VAL A 872 9.37 -37.47 -6.46
CA VAL A 872 8.32 -36.70 -7.15
C VAL A 872 8.50 -35.21 -6.93
N GLY A 873 8.71 -34.78 -5.68
CA GLY A 873 8.90 -33.37 -5.31
C GLY A 873 10.12 -32.73 -5.98
N ARG A 874 11.25 -33.45 -6.02
CA ARG A 874 12.46 -32.99 -6.72
C ARG A 874 12.24 -32.89 -8.23
N SER A 875 11.51 -33.82 -8.83
CA SER A 875 11.17 -33.80 -10.26
C SER A 875 10.24 -32.64 -10.60
N LEU A 876 9.20 -32.41 -9.78
CA LEU A 876 8.29 -31.28 -9.92
C LEU A 876 9.02 -29.94 -9.76
N HIS A 877 9.95 -29.83 -8.81
CA HIS A 877 10.79 -28.64 -8.67
C HIS A 877 11.64 -28.41 -9.92
N ALA A 878 12.25 -29.46 -10.48
CA ALA A 878 13.05 -29.36 -11.68
C ALA A 878 12.23 -28.87 -12.89
N ILE A 879 11.02 -29.40 -13.08
CA ILE A 879 10.11 -28.98 -14.16
C ILE A 879 9.65 -27.53 -13.94
N SER A 880 9.17 -27.21 -12.75
CA SER A 880 8.72 -25.86 -12.36
C SER A 880 9.80 -24.80 -12.59
N PHE A 881 11.02 -25.06 -12.11
CA PHE A 881 12.14 -24.15 -12.25
C PHE A 881 12.51 -23.94 -13.73
N ARG A 882 12.56 -25.01 -14.54
CA ARG A 882 12.84 -24.91 -15.98
C ARG A 882 11.77 -24.11 -16.72
N LEU A 883 10.49 -24.32 -16.41
CA LEU A 883 9.38 -23.55 -17.00
C LEU A 883 9.45 -22.07 -16.62
N ARG A 884 9.78 -21.77 -15.35
CA ARG A 884 9.92 -20.39 -14.86
C ARG A 884 11.08 -19.65 -15.54
N ILE A 885 12.24 -20.30 -15.68
CA ILE A 885 13.37 -19.71 -16.40
C ILE A 885 12.99 -19.44 -17.87
N LYS A 886 12.29 -20.38 -18.51
CA LYS A 886 11.84 -20.24 -19.89
C LYS A 886 10.80 -19.12 -20.06
N SER A 887 9.91 -18.90 -19.09
CA SER A 887 8.92 -17.81 -19.14
C SER A 887 9.53 -16.41 -18.95
N ILE A 888 10.73 -16.30 -18.38
CA ILE A 888 11.46 -15.03 -18.22
C ILE A 888 12.41 -14.79 -19.41
N GLY A 889 12.39 -15.65 -20.43
CA GLY A 889 13.24 -15.51 -21.64
C GLY A 889 14.72 -15.84 -21.41
N LEU A 890 15.07 -16.46 -20.28
CA LEU A 890 16.44 -16.86 -19.98
C LEU A 890 16.72 -18.29 -20.48
N ALA A 891 17.98 -18.55 -20.85
CA ALA A 891 18.42 -19.90 -21.20
C ALA A 891 18.32 -20.84 -19.98
N VAL A 892 17.81 -22.05 -20.19
CA VAL A 892 17.63 -23.04 -19.12
C VAL A 892 19.01 -23.47 -18.58
N PRO A 893 19.31 -23.26 -17.29
CA PRO A 893 20.61 -23.62 -16.73
C PRO A 893 20.82 -25.14 -16.68
N SER A 894 22.09 -25.57 -16.76
CA SER A 894 22.47 -26.99 -16.75
C SER A 894 22.23 -27.69 -15.40
N LYS A 895 22.16 -26.94 -14.30
CA LYS A 895 21.85 -27.45 -12.96
C LYS A 895 20.64 -26.73 -12.38
N THR A 896 19.68 -27.50 -11.89
CA THR A 896 18.53 -27.01 -11.11
C THR A 896 18.94 -26.83 -9.64
N PRO A 897 18.50 -25.78 -8.94
CA PRO A 897 18.70 -25.66 -7.50
C PRO A 897 18.16 -26.89 -6.75
N THR A 898 18.85 -27.29 -5.69
CA THR A 898 18.41 -28.41 -4.83
C THR A 898 17.36 -27.93 -3.83
N VAL A 899 16.22 -28.60 -3.75
CA VAL A 899 15.23 -28.41 -2.68
C VAL A 899 15.54 -29.28 -1.46
N THR A 900 15.19 -28.79 -0.27
CA THR A 900 15.27 -29.61 0.95
C THR A 900 14.31 -30.78 0.86
N GLU A 901 14.57 -31.83 1.64
CA GLU A 901 13.72 -33.01 1.65
C GLU A 901 12.27 -32.67 2.05
N GLN A 902 12.11 -31.76 3.02
CA GLN A 902 10.81 -31.30 3.47
C GLN A 902 10.07 -30.51 2.39
N GLN A 903 10.76 -29.61 1.67
CA GLN A 903 10.18 -28.91 0.52
C GLN A 903 9.75 -29.87 -0.59
N ALA A 904 10.55 -30.91 -0.87
CA ALA A 904 10.18 -31.93 -1.84
C ALA A 904 8.91 -32.70 -1.40
N ILE A 905 8.81 -33.07 -0.12
CA ILE A 905 7.62 -33.75 0.42
C ILE A 905 6.39 -32.85 0.36
N GLU A 906 6.51 -31.58 0.73
CA GLU A 906 5.42 -30.59 0.68
C GLU A 906 4.94 -30.38 -0.76
N MET A 907 5.86 -30.09 -1.70
CA MET A 907 5.53 -29.92 -3.11
C MET A 907 4.84 -31.16 -3.71
N ALA A 908 5.36 -32.36 -3.42
CA ALA A 908 4.77 -33.60 -3.90
C ALA A 908 3.38 -33.82 -3.32
N SER A 909 3.20 -33.59 -2.02
CA SER A 909 1.93 -33.81 -1.32
C SER A 909 0.85 -32.85 -1.81
N GLU A 910 1.16 -31.55 -1.95
CA GLU A 910 0.21 -30.56 -2.47
C GLU A 910 -0.18 -30.89 -3.92
N THR A 911 0.81 -31.17 -4.78
CA THR A 911 0.55 -31.46 -6.20
C THR A 911 -0.25 -32.75 -6.41
N LEU A 912 0.06 -33.81 -5.65
CA LEU A 912 -0.68 -35.08 -5.73
C LEU A 912 -2.12 -34.91 -5.28
N VAL A 913 -2.38 -34.13 -4.22
CA VAL A 913 -3.74 -33.88 -3.76
C VAL A 913 -4.50 -32.98 -4.73
N GLU A 914 -3.88 -31.93 -5.25
CA GLU A 914 -4.48 -31.11 -6.31
C GLU A 914 -4.89 -31.99 -7.50
N ALA A 915 -3.97 -32.83 -8.00
CA ALA A 915 -4.25 -33.76 -9.09
C ALA A 915 -5.41 -34.74 -8.76
N LEU A 916 -5.48 -35.23 -7.53
CA LEU A 916 -6.54 -36.13 -7.08
C LEU A 916 -7.90 -35.42 -7.00
N ILE A 917 -7.93 -34.17 -6.53
CA ILE A 917 -9.14 -33.35 -6.48
C ILE A 917 -9.61 -33.01 -7.90
N TYR A 918 -8.69 -32.68 -8.82
CA TYR A 918 -9.04 -32.48 -10.22
C TYR A 918 -9.62 -33.76 -10.84
N LEU A 919 -8.99 -34.92 -10.61
CA LEU A 919 -9.50 -36.19 -11.11
C LEU A 919 -10.89 -36.50 -10.56
N LEU A 920 -11.10 -36.30 -9.25
CA LEU A 920 -12.40 -36.47 -8.62
C LEU A 920 -13.43 -35.49 -9.18
N THR A 921 -13.07 -34.23 -9.42
CA THR A 921 -13.98 -33.22 -9.98
C THR A 921 -14.37 -33.59 -11.41
N VAL A 922 -13.42 -34.05 -12.23
CA VAL A 922 -13.70 -34.57 -13.58
C VAL A 922 -14.61 -35.80 -13.52
N LEU A 923 -14.35 -36.74 -12.60
CA LEU A 923 -15.20 -37.92 -12.39
C LEU A 923 -16.59 -37.55 -11.89
N LEU A 924 -16.72 -36.52 -11.05
CA LEU A 924 -18.01 -36.07 -10.51
C LEU A 924 -18.81 -35.32 -11.58
N ILE A 925 -18.15 -34.50 -12.40
CA ILE A 925 -18.75 -33.89 -13.60
C ILE A 925 -19.20 -35.00 -14.55
N TYR A 926 -18.36 -36.00 -14.82
CA TYR A 926 -18.69 -37.14 -15.66
C TYR A 926 -19.85 -37.98 -15.08
N ALA A 927 -19.88 -38.19 -13.76
CA ALA A 927 -20.95 -38.91 -13.08
C ALA A 927 -22.28 -38.15 -13.12
N ILE A 928 -22.25 -36.83 -12.86
CA ILE A 928 -23.43 -35.95 -13.00
C ILE A 928 -23.94 -35.98 -14.45
N TYR A 929 -23.03 -35.92 -15.42
CA TYR A 929 -23.37 -35.99 -16.85
C TYR A 929 -23.99 -37.34 -17.23
N ARG A 930 -23.59 -38.43 -16.57
CA ARG A 930 -24.12 -39.78 -16.81
C ARG A 930 -25.40 -40.09 -16.03
N SER A 931 -25.64 -39.47 -14.87
CA SER A 931 -26.76 -39.82 -13.98
C SER A 931 -28.06 -39.04 -14.22
N ASN A 932 -28.03 -37.94 -14.98
CA ASN A 932 -29.24 -37.16 -15.27
C ASN A 932 -29.32 -36.79 -16.76
N PRO A 933 -29.83 -37.71 -17.62
CA PRO A 933 -29.98 -37.44 -19.05
C PRO A 933 -31.08 -36.41 -19.39
N GLU A 934 -32.01 -36.07 -18.48
CA GLU A 934 -33.27 -35.39 -18.82
C GLU A 934 -33.57 -34.03 -18.14
N LYS A 935 -32.61 -33.34 -17.51
CA LYS A 935 -32.88 -32.01 -16.89
C LYS A 935 -31.89 -30.88 -17.22
N ALA A 936 -31.10 -31.02 -18.27
CA ALA A 936 -30.41 -29.88 -18.86
C ALA A 936 -31.36 -29.20 -19.85
N LYS A 937 -31.65 -27.91 -19.67
CA LYS A 937 -32.40 -27.11 -20.65
C LYS A 937 -31.74 -27.30 -22.03
N ALA A 938 -32.41 -28.08 -22.88
CA ALA A 938 -31.84 -28.58 -24.13
C ALA A 938 -31.43 -27.44 -25.07
N SER A 939 -32.13 -26.29 -25.06
CA SER A 939 -31.80 -25.18 -25.97
C SER A 939 -30.49 -24.45 -25.64
N ASP A 940 -30.17 -24.25 -24.36
CA ASP A 940 -28.99 -23.48 -23.95
C ASP A 940 -27.74 -24.34 -23.99
N VAL A 941 -27.87 -25.63 -23.66
CA VAL A 941 -26.78 -26.60 -23.75
C VAL A 941 -26.52 -27.00 -25.20
N GLU A 942 -27.52 -27.20 -26.05
CA GLU A 942 -27.29 -27.41 -27.50
C GLU A 942 -26.62 -26.20 -28.13
N LYS A 943 -27.04 -24.97 -27.78
CA LYS A 943 -26.39 -23.77 -28.31
C LYS A 943 -24.93 -23.70 -27.86
N TYR A 944 -24.65 -23.98 -26.58
CA TYR A 944 -23.29 -23.96 -26.05
C TYR A 944 -22.43 -25.13 -26.57
N ILE A 945 -23.02 -26.30 -26.81
CA ILE A 945 -22.35 -27.44 -27.45
C ILE A 945 -22.05 -27.08 -28.89
N LYS A 946 -23.01 -26.56 -29.66
CA LYS A 946 -22.82 -26.19 -31.07
C LYS A 946 -21.79 -25.08 -31.24
N GLU A 947 -21.80 -24.06 -30.38
CA GLU A 947 -20.77 -23.00 -30.36
C GLU A 947 -19.37 -23.55 -29.99
N ASN A 948 -19.29 -24.54 -29.10
CA ASN A 948 -18.01 -25.18 -28.77
C ASN A 948 -17.57 -26.21 -29.82
N GLU A 949 -18.49 -26.91 -30.48
CA GLU A 949 -18.22 -27.80 -31.62
C GLU A 949 -17.66 -26.98 -32.78
N GLU A 950 -18.26 -25.84 -33.13
CA GLU A 950 -17.70 -24.92 -34.15
C GLU A 950 -16.31 -24.38 -33.75
N ARG A 951 -16.09 -24.11 -32.45
CA ARG A 951 -14.77 -23.70 -31.93
C ARG A 951 -13.75 -24.83 -31.97
N ILE A 952 -14.16 -26.06 -31.64
CA ILE A 952 -13.32 -27.26 -31.70
C ILE A 952 -12.99 -27.59 -33.14
N GLU A 953 -13.95 -27.55 -34.08
CA GLU A 953 -13.69 -27.72 -35.52
C GLU A 953 -12.67 -26.70 -36.03
N LYS A 954 -12.84 -25.41 -35.70
CA LYS A 954 -11.83 -24.39 -36.04
C LYS A 954 -10.46 -24.64 -35.41
N PHE A 955 -10.43 -25.17 -34.18
CA PHE A 955 -9.18 -25.52 -33.51
C PHE A 955 -8.52 -26.74 -34.12
N GLU A 956 -9.29 -27.78 -34.46
CA GLU A 956 -8.85 -28.99 -35.16
C GLU A 956 -8.35 -28.65 -36.56
N GLU A 957 -9.04 -27.77 -37.29
CA GLU A 957 -8.61 -27.28 -38.60
C GLU A 957 -7.27 -26.56 -38.50
N LYS A 958 -7.11 -25.66 -37.51
CA LYS A 958 -5.81 -25.03 -37.21
C LYS A 958 -4.73 -26.03 -36.78
N LEU A 959 -5.08 -27.04 -35.99
CA LEU A 959 -4.16 -28.11 -35.55
C LEU A 959 -3.75 -28.99 -36.73
N LYS A 960 -4.65 -29.23 -37.68
CA LYS A 960 -4.42 -29.98 -38.91
C LYS A 960 -3.54 -29.18 -39.86
N GLU A 961 -3.78 -27.88 -40.02
CA GLU A 961 -2.88 -26.97 -40.74
C GLU A 961 -1.48 -26.94 -40.11
N GLN A 962 -1.38 -26.80 -38.78
CA GLN A 962 -0.11 -26.84 -38.04
C GLN A 962 0.58 -28.21 -38.14
N GLY A 963 -0.20 -29.30 -38.12
CA GLY A 963 0.27 -30.66 -38.28
C GLY A 963 0.81 -30.91 -39.69
N GLU A 964 0.09 -30.48 -40.73
CA GLU A 964 0.56 -30.53 -42.12
C GLU A 964 1.80 -29.66 -42.33
N LEU A 965 1.85 -28.47 -41.71
CA LEU A 965 3.02 -27.60 -41.73
C LEU A 965 4.21 -28.31 -41.07
N THR A 966 4.00 -28.95 -39.92
CA THR A 966 5.03 -29.72 -39.21
C THR A 966 5.51 -30.90 -40.05
N VAL A 967 4.60 -31.66 -40.68
CA VAL A 967 4.96 -32.78 -41.57
C VAL A 967 5.71 -32.27 -42.80
N LYS A 968 5.30 -31.14 -43.40
CA LYS A 968 6.03 -30.52 -44.52
C LYS A 968 7.42 -30.05 -44.07
N ILE A 969 7.57 -29.44 -42.89
CA ILE A 969 8.85 -29.04 -42.32
C ILE A 969 9.74 -30.27 -42.06
N VAL A 970 9.21 -31.33 -41.45
CA VAL A 970 9.96 -32.57 -41.19
C VAL A 970 10.35 -33.27 -42.49
N LYS A 971 9.47 -33.27 -43.51
CA LYS A 971 9.78 -33.81 -44.84
C LYS A 971 10.89 -33.00 -45.52
N ILE A 972 10.88 -31.67 -45.40
CA ILE A 972 11.96 -30.79 -45.88
C ILE A 972 13.27 -31.10 -45.15
N ILE A 973 13.23 -31.29 -43.83
CA ILE A 973 14.42 -31.64 -43.04
C ILE A 973 15.00 -32.99 -43.49
N ARG A 974 14.14 -33.99 -43.73
CA ARG A 974 14.55 -35.31 -44.25
C ARG A 974 15.06 -35.28 -45.69
N GLU A 975 14.35 -34.61 -46.59
CA GLU A 975 14.70 -34.53 -48.01
C GLU A 975 16.01 -33.76 -48.24
N ASN A 976 16.29 -32.75 -47.41
CA ASN A 976 17.53 -31.97 -47.51
C ASN A 976 18.70 -32.55 -46.69
N LYS A 977 18.55 -33.77 -46.12
CA LYS A 977 19.58 -34.42 -45.27
C LYS A 977 20.18 -33.44 -44.25
N LEU A 978 19.33 -32.67 -43.58
CA LEU A 978 19.75 -31.77 -42.52
C LEU A 978 20.11 -32.62 -41.28
N ASP A 979 21.31 -33.22 -41.33
CA ASP A 979 21.91 -34.00 -40.26
C ASP A 979 22.46 -33.04 -39.18
N ASP A 980 22.08 -33.30 -37.93
CA ASP A 980 22.47 -32.57 -36.72
C ASP A 980 23.99 -32.36 -36.59
N LYS A 981 24.80 -33.20 -37.26
CA LYS A 981 26.26 -33.13 -37.19
C LYS A 981 26.92 -32.05 -38.04
N ASN A 982 26.25 -31.47 -39.04
CA ASN A 982 26.87 -30.42 -39.90
C ASN A 982 26.28 -29.02 -39.72
N ILE A 983 25.12 -28.87 -39.07
CA ILE A 983 24.39 -27.59 -39.02
C ILE A 983 24.95 -26.62 -37.96
N LEU A 984 25.85 -27.08 -37.10
CA LEU A 984 26.36 -26.31 -35.96
C LEU A 984 27.78 -25.73 -36.15
N ALA A 985 28.40 -25.87 -37.33
CA ALA A 985 29.84 -25.62 -37.47
C ALA A 985 30.29 -24.19 -37.88
N GLU A 986 29.50 -23.37 -38.57
CA GLU A 986 29.97 -22.02 -38.94
C GLU A 986 28.85 -20.98 -38.86
N LYS A 987 29.12 -19.85 -38.19
CA LYS A 987 28.19 -18.70 -38.09
C LYS A 987 27.67 -18.23 -39.47
N GLY A 988 28.41 -18.48 -40.55
CA GLY A 988 28.00 -18.17 -41.93
C GLY A 988 26.90 -19.08 -42.48
N GLN A 989 26.94 -20.38 -42.20
CA GLN A 989 25.96 -21.34 -42.75
C GLN A 989 24.56 -21.20 -42.12
N LYS A 990 24.48 -20.72 -40.87
CA LYS A 990 23.20 -20.44 -40.20
C LYS A 990 22.39 -19.35 -40.91
N GLY A 991 23.07 -18.36 -41.48
CA GLY A 991 22.44 -17.29 -42.28
C GLY A 991 21.86 -17.81 -43.60
N GLN A 992 22.60 -18.66 -44.31
CA GLN A 992 22.11 -19.30 -45.53
C GLN A 992 20.93 -20.23 -45.26
N LEU A 993 20.96 -21.00 -44.16
CA LEU A 993 19.84 -21.86 -43.79
C LEU A 993 18.58 -21.07 -43.44
N LEU A 994 18.71 -19.99 -42.66
CA LEU A 994 17.58 -19.10 -42.35
C LEU A 994 17.05 -18.39 -43.60
N SER A 995 17.92 -17.98 -44.53
CA SER A 995 17.50 -17.42 -45.81
C SER A 995 16.76 -18.46 -46.65
N PHE A 996 17.28 -19.68 -46.75
CA PHE A 996 16.63 -20.77 -47.49
C PHE A 996 15.26 -21.13 -46.90
N ILE A 997 15.16 -21.24 -45.57
CA ILE A 997 13.88 -21.46 -44.86
C ILE A 997 12.94 -20.28 -45.12
N GLY A 998 13.42 -19.04 -45.01
CA GLY A 998 12.62 -17.84 -45.28
C GLY A 998 12.12 -17.75 -46.73
N ASP A 999 12.94 -18.12 -47.71
CA ASP A 999 12.55 -18.13 -49.14
C ASP A 999 11.58 -19.28 -49.46
N LYS A 1000 11.77 -20.46 -48.85
CA LYS A 1000 10.80 -21.56 -48.90
C LYS A 1000 9.47 -21.19 -48.23
N MET A 1001 9.50 -20.52 -47.08
CA MET A 1001 8.28 -20.04 -46.41
C MET A 1001 7.58 -18.94 -47.22
N LYS A 1002 8.33 -18.09 -47.93
CA LYS A 1002 7.79 -17.15 -48.93
C LYS A 1002 7.01 -17.83 -50.05
N THR A 1003 7.50 -18.97 -50.54
CA THR A 1003 6.82 -19.74 -51.59
C THR A 1003 5.66 -20.57 -51.07
N LEU A 1004 5.75 -21.07 -49.82
CA LEU A 1004 4.71 -21.89 -49.19
C LEU A 1004 3.56 -21.07 -48.58
N MET A 1005 3.82 -19.81 -48.21
CA MET A 1005 2.84 -18.92 -47.56
C MET A 1005 2.76 -17.56 -48.27
N PRO A 1006 2.36 -17.54 -49.56
CA PRO A 1006 2.12 -16.27 -50.25
C PRO A 1006 1.02 -15.48 -49.52
N GLY A 1007 1.28 -14.19 -49.26
CA GLY A 1007 0.30 -13.27 -48.66
C GLY A 1007 0.37 -13.05 -47.14
N GLN A 1008 1.10 -13.87 -46.39
CA GLN A 1008 1.27 -13.67 -44.93
C GLN A 1008 2.36 -12.60 -44.66
N ASP A 1009 2.29 -11.82 -43.58
CA ASP A 1009 3.33 -10.83 -43.28
C ASP A 1009 4.62 -11.48 -42.74
N LYS A 1010 5.71 -10.70 -42.60
CA LYS A 1010 7.04 -11.19 -42.19
C LYS A 1010 7.12 -11.72 -40.75
N THR A 1011 6.12 -11.43 -39.94
CA THR A 1011 5.95 -11.91 -38.56
C THR A 1011 5.16 -13.21 -38.53
N SER A 1012 4.17 -13.37 -39.42
CA SER A 1012 3.42 -14.62 -39.57
C SER A 1012 4.16 -15.69 -40.37
N ARG A 1013 5.01 -15.29 -41.33
CA ARG A 1013 6.03 -16.16 -41.94
C ARG A 1013 7.21 -16.33 -41.00
#